data_AF-A0A2D6MI14-F1
#
_entry.id   AF-A0A2D6MI14-F1
#
_cell.length_a   1.000
_cell.length_b   1.000
_cell.length_c   1.000
_cell.angle_alpha   90.00
_cell.angle_beta   90.00
_cell.angle_gamma   90.00
#
_symmetry.space_group_name_H-M   'P 1'
#
loop_
_entity.id
_entity.type
_entity.pdbx_description
1 polymer ?
#
loop_
_entity_poly.entity_id
_entity_poly.type
_entity_poly.pdbx_seq_one_letter_code
_entity_poly.pdbx_strand_id
1 'polypeptide(L)'
;MAEYPYIDAQIIDTDLFSGSADTFRTAYGGFYEEVEGETDAISGETSTEIEQIRREDSAVGFAYNLFGYFDDENIETIDEDILVANRKIPMRVFSNSELISNDVFWKTLWIGGEFGDVTYSPIYNEIVHSFYNSDYELPYPQIEANAFSSDTIESTIEISYDYSAYLPQYEEYISELDSELLIPNYYIMFDMVTSDIAEDEDSDEKLIDASLYSPELISYITAETNYQDVMTFFDFNWAKVPGGIDPADYEDDYGTLQVDAFLGALGGNFVTRNSYLSTEFLTASYIQNPLSSSTREWVEDHLQNLLFDEDAVEAITSTGTSFSTDAEMLPYKIKINFNEFEGSPAVDASGDSLTDSTATFADSIRDNDFSSRFIKTLYKAFDNKLDDLAPNDVEYITWLNYSSASIEDEAEYNVSTANNTTYREIDYVSFLAYCYNNYISSDEGCLFVGPNTIERLSATDEKGTYRHINTQAALGVLTDTVEYLAGETNIGFTAASHVFPSTLAFATLPSTTPSFGDSSEPSSEASTDFAQSYVEPLAYRVEKIGGPPSGDSFTQNTIQNFWFFKPEETDHTFTFYDSQVKYDTEYTYKVYAYALTVGYRYKYSDLALTRNIGCEGADGEYGLEFYDPYSDDEETTSRLYEGSRGDNILVSAQEAADATLVSTESYTFADDEDEPWLEDGAAWEAESAGNYYETEQMTATLMTVYFYSPAIFAGSVYGTDAQIFSTYPYAADFYFNYEPGAKIIEIPLYEKTLKVLDNPTNKLNIVPYQVEGNSQKIGFNCLYTSFVEKTFPTIISADDQEYRDAYIHANDLFEDSYLDYESISLQRYVEVYRLSSRPTAITDFDGAKIAEVDLAVENLSQYSYKGSFYDDTIKTNQKYYYLFRILNQQRNLSHLTEIIEAELINDGGYKYAIFNILYEYELEQEVFNEPSQTFKKLIQLQPNLEQLQFNIDDIDYNQSAASQIDNLIIGDSEDSIWDKTFKVRLTSKKTSRKIDLNITYRLNSD
;
A
#
# COMPACT_ATOMS: atom_id res chain seq x y z
N MET A 1 5.62 19.68 -3.64
CA MET A 1 5.83 18.51 -4.51
C MET A 1 6.28 17.43 -3.58
N ALA A 2 5.51 16.34 -3.52
CA ALA A 2 5.90 15.15 -2.78
C ALA A 2 7.28 14.69 -3.25
N GLU A 3 8.15 14.34 -2.30
CA GLU A 3 9.46 13.76 -2.60
C GLU A 3 9.32 12.29 -3.00
N TYR A 4 8.28 11.63 -2.49
CA TYR A 4 8.01 10.21 -2.68
C TYR A 4 6.71 10.01 -3.47
N PRO A 5 6.75 9.45 -4.69
CA PRO A 5 5.57 9.19 -5.52
C PRO A 5 4.75 7.96 -5.07
N TYR A 6 5.30 7.15 -4.17
CA TYR A 6 4.70 6.00 -3.49
C TYR A 6 5.18 5.95 -2.03
N ILE A 7 4.67 5.02 -1.22
CA ILE A 7 5.19 4.75 0.12
C ILE A 7 6.32 3.74 -0.04
N ASP A 8 7.57 4.17 0.15
CA ASP A 8 8.74 3.30 0.06
C ASP A 8 8.85 2.47 1.34
N ALA A 9 8.69 1.16 1.22
CA ALA A 9 8.66 0.22 2.33
C ALA A 9 9.83 -0.76 2.26
N GLN A 10 10.85 -0.52 3.09
CA GLN A 10 11.97 -1.44 3.26
C GLN A 10 11.65 -2.47 4.36
N ILE A 11 11.60 -3.75 4.00
CA ILE A 11 11.27 -4.89 4.87
C ILE A 11 12.58 -5.59 5.24
N ILE A 12 13.01 -5.40 6.49
CA ILE A 12 14.33 -5.82 6.98
C ILE A 12 14.19 -6.94 8.02
N ASP A 13 14.92 -8.03 7.82
CA ASP A 13 14.98 -9.12 8.79
C ASP A 13 15.58 -8.63 10.13
N THR A 14 14.95 -8.99 11.24
CA THR A 14 15.41 -8.61 12.58
C THR A 14 16.81 -9.13 12.89
N ASP A 15 17.23 -10.22 12.23
CA ASP A 15 18.59 -10.75 12.34
C ASP A 15 19.63 -9.75 11.85
N LEU A 16 19.29 -8.69 11.10
CA LEU A 16 20.23 -7.69 10.56
C LEU A 16 20.47 -6.49 11.49
N PHE A 17 19.71 -6.37 12.58
CA PHE A 17 19.81 -5.22 13.49
C PHE A 17 20.85 -5.38 14.60
N SER A 18 21.23 -4.24 15.17
CA SER A 18 22.01 -4.17 16.40
C SER A 18 21.27 -4.90 17.53
N GLY A 19 21.96 -5.79 18.25
CA GLY A 19 21.37 -6.57 19.33
C GLY A 19 20.63 -7.84 18.91
N SER A 20 20.68 -8.20 17.62
CA SER A 20 20.25 -9.51 17.12
C SER A 20 21.07 -10.68 17.69
N ALA A 21 20.64 -11.91 17.38
CA ALA A 21 21.38 -13.12 17.77
C ALA A 21 22.73 -13.27 17.05
N ASP A 22 22.96 -12.54 15.95
CA ASP A 22 24.24 -12.48 15.27
C ASP A 22 25.19 -11.48 15.96
N THR A 23 25.77 -11.99 17.04
CA THR A 23 26.77 -11.28 17.84
C THR A 23 28.05 -11.00 17.07
N PHE A 24 28.39 -11.82 16.06
CA PHE A 24 29.63 -11.63 15.30
C PHE A 24 29.49 -10.44 14.35
N ARG A 25 28.43 -10.41 13.55
CA ARG A 25 28.16 -9.29 12.64
C ARG A 25 27.99 -7.97 13.40
N THR A 26 27.28 -8.00 14.52
CA THR A 26 27.17 -6.82 15.42
C THR A 26 28.56 -6.37 15.92
N ALA A 27 29.45 -7.29 16.28
CA ALA A 27 30.80 -6.95 16.76
C ALA A 27 31.75 -6.53 15.63
N TYR A 28 31.56 -7.05 14.41
CA TYR A 28 32.35 -6.74 13.23
C TYR A 28 31.96 -5.39 12.59
N GLY A 29 30.70 -4.98 12.75
CA GLY A 29 30.06 -3.90 12.00
C GLY A 29 29.34 -4.44 10.75
N GLY A 30 28.35 -3.71 10.25
CA GLY A 30 27.43 -4.20 9.21
C GLY A 30 26.09 -4.64 9.82
N PHE A 31 25.38 -3.71 10.45
CA PHE A 31 24.04 -3.94 11.00
C PHE A 31 23.21 -2.67 10.87
N TYR A 32 21.89 -2.79 11.02
CA TYR A 32 20.98 -1.65 11.14
C TYR A 32 20.81 -1.22 12.60
N GLU A 33 20.75 0.08 12.86
CA GLU A 33 20.43 0.64 14.17
C GLU A 33 19.27 1.64 14.05
N GLU A 34 18.35 1.58 14.99
CA GLU A 34 17.27 2.56 15.12
C GLU A 34 17.81 3.80 15.84
N VAL A 35 17.71 4.97 15.20
CA VAL A 35 18.15 6.24 15.78
C VAL A 35 16.97 7.20 15.93
N GLU A 36 16.98 7.99 17.01
CA GLU A 36 15.99 9.05 17.21
C GLU A 36 16.26 10.18 16.20
N GLY A 37 15.34 10.39 15.26
CA GLY A 37 15.42 11.43 14.24
C GLY A 37 15.11 12.84 14.76
N GLU A 38 15.38 13.86 13.94
CA GLU A 38 15.06 15.25 14.31
C GLU A 38 13.53 15.46 14.43
N THR A 39 13.09 16.16 15.48
CA THR A 39 11.69 16.56 15.62
C THR A 39 11.36 17.61 14.56
N ASP A 40 10.45 17.30 13.63
CA ASP A 40 9.98 18.31 12.70
C ASP A 40 9.23 19.41 13.48
N ALA A 41 9.69 20.65 13.34
CA ALA A 41 9.23 21.79 14.13
C ALA A 41 7.77 22.17 13.82
N ILE A 42 7.21 21.64 12.72
CA ILE A 42 5.86 21.93 12.24
C ILE A 42 4.83 20.92 12.78
N SER A 43 5.10 19.61 12.70
CA SER A 43 4.20 18.56 13.19
C SER A 43 4.38 18.24 14.69
N GLY A 44 5.56 18.51 15.25
CA GLY A 44 5.88 18.15 16.64
C GLY A 44 6.03 16.64 16.86
N GLU A 45 6.10 15.84 15.79
CA GLU A 45 6.31 14.40 15.81
C GLU A 45 7.81 14.06 15.75
N THR A 46 8.20 13.02 16.49
CA THR A 46 9.55 12.42 16.43
C THR A 46 9.59 11.42 15.29
N SER A 47 10.47 11.61 14.30
CA SER A 47 10.76 10.59 13.31
C SER A 47 11.67 9.51 13.91
N THR A 48 11.50 8.29 13.43
CA THR A 48 12.44 7.19 13.68
C THR A 48 13.18 6.95 12.39
N GLU A 49 14.51 7.08 12.42
CA GLU A 49 15.38 6.81 11.28
C GLU A 49 16.08 5.47 11.49
N ILE A 50 16.26 4.71 10.40
CA ILE A 50 17.09 3.52 10.40
C ILE A 50 18.42 3.87 9.74
N GLU A 51 19.50 3.76 10.49
CA GLU A 51 20.85 3.96 9.97
C GLU A 51 21.53 2.60 9.74
N GLN A 52 22.17 2.48 8.58
CA GLN A 52 23.08 1.38 8.31
C GLN A 52 24.43 1.68 8.99
N ILE A 53 24.76 0.94 10.04
CA ILE A 53 26.04 1.07 10.74
C ILE A 53 27.10 0.18 10.08
N ARG A 54 28.13 0.84 9.56
CA ARG A 54 29.28 0.19 8.92
C ARG A 54 30.42 0.02 9.91
N ARG A 55 31.38 -0.83 9.53
CA ARG A 55 32.56 -1.12 10.35
C ARG A 55 33.33 0.15 10.77
N GLU A 56 33.53 1.11 9.87
CA GLU A 56 34.26 2.35 10.14
C GLU A 56 33.47 3.38 10.97
N ASP A 57 32.16 3.19 11.12
CA ASP A 57 31.30 4.07 11.92
C ASP A 57 31.05 3.48 13.32
N SER A 58 31.15 2.16 13.46
CA SER A 58 30.85 1.45 14.70
C SER A 58 31.95 1.59 15.77
N ALA A 59 31.62 2.19 16.93
CA ALA A 59 32.51 2.19 18.10
C ALA A 59 32.82 0.76 18.59
N VAL A 60 31.94 -0.21 18.30
CA VAL A 60 32.07 -1.62 18.67
C VAL A 60 33.13 -2.34 17.81
N GLY A 61 33.14 -2.13 16.49
CA GLY A 61 34.20 -2.63 15.61
C GLY A 61 35.58 -2.05 15.96
N PHE A 62 35.63 -0.79 16.39
CA PHE A 62 36.84 -0.18 16.96
C PHE A 62 37.19 -0.67 18.36
N ALA A 63 36.23 -1.12 19.17
CA ALA A 63 36.50 -1.60 20.53
C ALA A 63 37.32 -2.89 20.56
N TYR A 64 37.31 -3.65 19.46
CA TYR A 64 38.05 -4.90 19.31
C TYR A 64 39.02 -4.92 18.11
N ASN A 65 39.00 -3.90 17.25
CA ASN A 65 39.83 -3.80 16.04
C ASN A 65 39.82 -5.12 15.24
N LEU A 66 38.64 -5.65 14.93
CA LEU A 66 38.51 -6.88 14.14
C LEU A 66 38.68 -6.56 12.65
N PHE A 67 39.51 -7.31 11.93
CA PHE A 67 39.73 -7.20 10.47
C PHE A 67 39.46 -8.55 9.80
N GLY A 68 38.40 -8.64 9.00
CA GLY A 68 37.95 -9.88 8.37
C GLY A 68 38.36 -9.95 6.90
N TYR A 69 38.75 -11.14 6.45
CA TYR A 69 39.01 -11.45 5.05
C TYR A 69 38.32 -12.77 4.70
N PHE A 70 37.69 -12.79 3.54
CA PHE A 70 37.08 -13.99 2.96
C PHE A 70 38.01 -14.58 1.92
N ASP A 71 38.02 -15.91 1.85
CA ASP A 71 38.77 -16.65 0.85
C ASP A 71 37.85 -16.98 -0.33
N ASP A 72 37.50 -15.94 -1.10
CA ASP A 72 36.55 -16.05 -2.21
C ASP A 72 37.09 -16.95 -3.35
N GLU A 73 38.37 -17.30 -3.34
CA GLU A 73 38.96 -18.27 -4.26
C GLU A 73 38.75 -19.74 -3.81
N ASN A 74 38.40 -19.97 -2.54
CA ASN A 74 38.25 -21.29 -1.92
C ASN A 74 36.81 -21.53 -1.40
N ILE A 75 35.83 -21.31 -2.27
CA ILE A 75 34.43 -21.62 -1.99
C ILE A 75 34.18 -23.13 -2.22
N GLU A 76 33.67 -23.82 -1.21
CA GLU A 76 33.36 -25.25 -1.26
C GLU A 76 31.86 -25.51 -1.15
N THR A 77 31.37 -26.57 -1.82
CA THR A 77 30.02 -27.10 -1.60
C THR A 77 29.98 -27.87 -0.28
N ILE A 78 28.94 -27.66 0.54
CA ILE A 78 28.81 -28.37 1.82
C ILE A 78 28.29 -29.80 1.59
N ASP A 79 27.26 -29.95 0.76
CA ASP A 79 26.61 -31.21 0.41
C ASP A 79 26.09 -31.16 -1.05
N GLU A 80 26.57 -32.08 -1.88
CA GLU A 80 26.16 -32.20 -3.29
C GLU A 80 24.79 -32.87 -3.47
N ASP A 81 24.24 -33.51 -2.43
CA ASP A 81 22.94 -34.20 -2.49
C ASP A 81 21.75 -33.25 -2.21
N ILE A 82 22.01 -32.00 -1.82
CA ILE A 82 20.97 -30.98 -1.59
C ILE A 82 20.65 -30.26 -2.90
N LEU A 83 19.35 -30.08 -3.18
CA LEU A 83 18.86 -29.47 -4.42
C LEU A 83 19.28 -28.00 -4.57
N VAL A 84 19.21 -27.24 -3.47
CA VAL A 84 19.58 -25.83 -3.41
C VAL A 84 21.09 -25.72 -3.15
N ALA A 85 21.75 -24.81 -3.87
CA ALA A 85 23.17 -24.58 -3.72
C ALA A 85 23.51 -24.25 -2.26
N ASN A 86 24.52 -24.90 -1.71
CA ASN A 86 24.96 -24.66 -0.34
C ASN A 86 26.49 -24.57 -0.36
N ARG A 87 27.01 -23.52 0.28
CA ARG A 87 28.41 -23.15 0.13
C ARG A 87 29.01 -22.79 1.48
N LYS A 88 30.29 -23.07 1.64
CA LYS A 88 31.10 -22.60 2.77
C LYS A 88 32.32 -21.85 2.27
N ILE A 89 32.58 -20.71 2.90
CA ILE A 89 33.70 -19.81 2.58
C ILE A 89 34.57 -19.72 3.83
N PRO A 90 35.88 -20.01 3.75
CA PRO A 90 36.80 -19.74 4.83
C PRO A 90 36.87 -18.23 5.11
N MET A 91 36.74 -17.86 6.38
CA MET A 91 36.91 -16.49 6.85
C MET A 91 38.06 -16.44 7.87
N ARG A 92 38.92 -15.44 7.74
CA ARG A 92 39.93 -15.10 8.75
C ARG A 92 39.68 -13.73 9.33
N VAL A 93 39.65 -13.65 10.66
CA VAL A 93 39.52 -12.40 11.42
C VAL A 93 40.77 -12.14 12.24
N PHE A 94 41.39 -10.98 12.04
CA PHE A 94 42.56 -10.52 12.79
C PHE A 94 42.20 -9.49 13.86
N SER A 95 43.06 -9.35 14.87
CA SER A 95 43.02 -8.22 15.82
C SER A 95 44.42 -7.78 16.25
N ASN A 96 44.54 -6.56 16.77
CA ASN A 96 45.80 -5.97 17.23
C ASN A 96 46.02 -6.04 18.75
N SER A 97 47.25 -5.79 19.19
CA SER A 97 47.65 -5.85 20.60
C SER A 97 47.29 -4.60 21.42
N GLU A 98 46.70 -3.56 20.82
CA GLU A 98 46.35 -2.33 21.54
C GLU A 98 45.11 -2.50 22.42
N LEU A 99 44.17 -3.37 22.00
CA LEU A 99 42.91 -3.63 22.71
C LEU A 99 42.86 -5.06 23.28
N ILE A 100 43.55 -6.01 22.64
CA ILE A 100 43.57 -7.41 23.09
C ILE A 100 44.85 -7.71 23.87
N SER A 101 44.68 -7.91 25.18
CA SER A 101 45.80 -7.95 26.12
C SER A 101 46.58 -9.27 26.17
N ASN A 102 45.97 -10.41 25.82
CA ASN A 102 46.59 -11.74 25.75
C ASN A 102 45.64 -12.79 25.13
N ASP A 103 46.16 -13.98 24.86
CA ASP A 103 45.44 -15.13 24.30
C ASP A 103 44.21 -15.55 25.12
N VAL A 104 44.23 -15.39 26.45
CA VAL A 104 43.08 -15.72 27.32
C VAL A 104 41.93 -14.74 27.07
N PHE A 105 42.24 -13.45 26.89
CA PHE A 105 41.23 -12.46 26.53
C PHE A 105 40.70 -12.69 25.11
N TRP A 106 41.58 -13.02 24.15
CA TRP A 106 41.17 -13.39 22.79
C TRP A 106 40.18 -14.54 22.80
N LYS A 107 40.49 -15.64 23.50
CA LYS A 107 39.57 -16.78 23.67
C LYS A 107 38.25 -16.34 24.31
N THR A 108 38.31 -15.56 25.39
CA THR A 108 37.12 -15.11 26.13
C THR A 108 36.19 -14.25 25.27
N LEU A 109 36.72 -13.46 24.33
CA LEU A 109 35.91 -12.68 23.39
C LEU A 109 35.09 -13.60 22.46
N TRP A 110 35.74 -14.58 21.84
CA TRP A 110 35.11 -15.47 20.86
C TRP A 110 34.09 -16.42 21.47
N ILE A 111 34.44 -17.12 22.55
CA ILE A 111 33.60 -18.17 23.13
C ILE A 111 32.90 -17.77 24.43
N GLY A 112 33.05 -16.50 24.87
CA GLY A 112 32.49 -15.99 26.11
C GLY A 112 33.26 -16.43 27.36
N GLY A 113 32.94 -15.81 28.50
CA GLY A 113 33.53 -16.18 29.80
C GLY A 113 33.87 -14.97 30.68
N GLU A 114 34.71 -15.20 31.69
CA GLU A 114 35.17 -14.16 32.61
C GLU A 114 36.63 -13.78 32.30
N PHE A 115 36.87 -12.48 32.09
CA PHE A 115 38.22 -11.94 32.00
C PHE A 115 38.37 -10.77 32.98
N GLY A 116 39.23 -10.94 33.98
CA GLY A 116 39.30 -10.02 35.12
C GLY A 116 38.04 -10.08 35.96
N ASP A 117 37.39 -8.93 36.19
CA ASP A 117 36.12 -8.80 36.94
C ASP A 117 34.91 -8.57 36.00
N VAL A 118 35.07 -8.80 34.69
CA VAL A 118 34.05 -8.55 33.66
C VAL A 118 33.67 -9.86 32.97
N THR A 119 32.37 -10.07 32.79
CA THR A 119 31.82 -11.19 32.01
C THR A 119 31.56 -10.73 30.57
N TYR A 120 32.04 -11.50 29.60
CA TYR A 120 31.86 -11.25 28.18
C TYR A 120 30.93 -12.31 27.58
N SER A 121 29.97 -11.87 26.77
CA SER A 121 29.18 -12.74 25.91
C SER A 121 30.03 -13.19 24.72
N PRO A 122 29.84 -14.42 24.21
CA PRO A 122 30.55 -14.86 23.01
C PRO A 122 30.18 -14.00 21.81
N ILE A 123 31.18 -13.59 21.01
CA ILE A 123 30.91 -13.00 19.68
C ILE A 123 30.58 -14.07 18.64
N TYR A 124 31.05 -15.31 18.82
CA TYR A 124 30.81 -16.41 17.89
C TYR A 124 29.72 -17.35 18.38
N ASN A 125 28.82 -17.73 17.48
CA ASN A 125 27.81 -18.75 17.71
C ASN A 125 27.49 -19.48 16.39
N GLU A 126 26.93 -20.68 16.49
CA GLU A 126 26.56 -21.51 15.33
C GLU A 126 25.05 -21.45 15.04
N ILE A 127 24.37 -20.37 15.46
CA ILE A 127 22.95 -20.16 15.18
C ILE A 127 22.79 -19.88 13.67
N VAL A 128 21.67 -20.32 13.11
CA VAL A 128 21.30 -19.99 11.72
C VAL A 128 20.61 -18.64 11.72
N HIS A 129 21.16 -17.71 10.94
CA HIS A 129 20.66 -16.36 10.75
C HIS A 129 20.06 -16.23 9.35
N SER A 130 19.17 -15.25 9.17
CA SER A 130 18.57 -14.91 7.88
C SER A 130 19.07 -13.56 7.38
N PHE A 131 19.17 -13.42 6.06
CA PHE A 131 19.46 -12.15 5.39
C PHE A 131 18.38 -11.91 4.34
N TYR A 132 17.38 -11.12 4.73
CA TYR A 132 16.35 -10.59 3.84
C TYR A 132 16.22 -9.10 4.10
N ASN A 133 16.38 -8.31 3.04
CA ASN A 133 16.19 -6.86 3.08
C ASN A 133 15.66 -6.40 1.72
N SER A 134 14.34 -6.32 1.58
CA SER A 134 13.67 -6.01 0.31
C SER A 134 12.95 -4.69 0.38
N ASP A 135 13.02 -3.93 -0.70
CA ASP A 135 12.24 -2.70 -0.88
C ASP A 135 10.97 -3.01 -1.68
N TYR A 136 9.83 -2.57 -1.17
CA TYR A 136 8.54 -2.74 -1.80
C TYR A 136 7.82 -1.39 -1.89
N GLU A 137 7.18 -1.12 -3.01
CA GLU A 137 6.42 0.13 -3.21
C GLU A 137 4.96 -0.08 -2.78
N LEU A 138 4.56 0.52 -1.66
CA LEU A 138 3.18 0.50 -1.19
C LEU A 138 2.39 1.68 -1.81
N PRO A 139 1.14 1.45 -2.26
CA PRO A 139 0.30 2.51 -2.81
C PRO A 139 -0.26 3.43 -1.70
N TYR A 140 -0.43 4.71 -1.99
CA TYR A 140 -1.15 5.62 -1.08
C TYR A 140 -2.66 5.37 -1.13
N PRO A 141 -3.36 5.41 0.02
CA PRO A 141 -4.82 5.52 0.02
C PRO A 141 -5.28 6.73 -0.80
N GLN A 142 -6.29 6.55 -1.65
CA GLN A 142 -6.78 7.62 -2.55
C GLN A 142 -7.11 8.93 -1.82
N ILE A 143 -7.68 8.86 -0.61
CA ILE A 143 -7.99 10.05 0.19
C ILE A 143 -6.73 10.83 0.62
N GLU A 144 -5.62 10.15 0.88
CA GLU A 144 -4.34 10.80 1.19
C GLU A 144 -3.73 11.40 -0.08
N ALA A 145 -3.80 10.67 -1.19
CA ALA A 145 -3.37 11.17 -2.50
C ALA A 145 -4.13 12.45 -2.91
N ASN A 146 -5.44 12.53 -2.61
CA ASN A 146 -6.27 13.70 -2.88
C ASN A 146 -5.87 14.96 -2.08
N ALA A 147 -5.09 14.82 -0.99
CA ALA A 147 -4.63 15.94 -0.19
C ALA A 147 -3.42 16.68 -0.81
N PHE A 148 -2.74 16.09 -1.80
CA PHE A 148 -1.57 16.69 -2.45
C PHE A 148 -1.96 17.70 -3.53
N SER A 149 -1.14 18.74 -3.67
CA SER A 149 -1.41 19.88 -4.57
C SER A 149 -1.02 19.65 -6.04
N SER A 150 -0.48 18.47 -6.38
CA SER A 150 0.04 18.08 -7.71
C SER A 150 -0.08 16.59 -7.98
N ASP A 151 -0.03 16.18 -9.26
CA ASP A 151 0.05 14.77 -9.75
C ASP A 151 1.40 14.10 -9.37
N THR A 152 1.93 14.35 -8.18
CA THR A 152 3.23 13.81 -7.72
C THR A 152 3.11 12.41 -7.16
N ILE A 153 1.90 11.97 -6.80
CA ILE A 153 1.65 10.60 -6.36
C ILE A 153 1.36 9.76 -7.61
N GLU A 154 2.20 8.76 -7.84
CA GLU A 154 2.12 7.87 -9.01
C GLU A 154 1.47 6.53 -8.67
N SER A 155 1.54 6.11 -7.40
CA SER A 155 0.96 4.85 -6.91
C SER A 155 -0.15 5.09 -5.89
N THR A 156 -1.36 4.64 -6.21
CA THR A 156 -2.56 4.80 -5.39
C THR A 156 -3.35 3.50 -5.26
N ILE A 157 -4.13 3.41 -4.19
CA ILE A 157 -5.12 2.36 -3.98
C ILE A 157 -6.45 2.97 -3.55
N GLU A 158 -7.50 2.60 -4.25
CA GLU A 158 -8.85 3.09 -4.06
C GLU A 158 -9.77 1.89 -3.84
N ILE A 159 -10.57 1.92 -2.78
CA ILE A 159 -11.71 1.03 -2.58
C ILE A 159 -12.94 1.93 -2.52
N SER A 160 -13.75 1.92 -3.57
CA SER A 160 -14.93 2.77 -3.73
C SER A 160 -16.10 1.95 -4.29
N TYR A 161 -17.16 2.61 -4.74
CA TYR A 161 -18.32 1.94 -5.30
C TYR A 161 -18.95 2.75 -6.43
N ASP A 162 -19.61 2.04 -7.35
CA ASP A 162 -20.47 2.66 -8.36
C ASP A 162 -21.92 2.29 -8.07
N TYR A 163 -22.80 3.28 -8.05
CA TYR A 163 -24.25 3.10 -7.99
C TYR A 163 -24.89 3.66 -9.28
N SER A 164 -25.01 2.84 -10.32
CA SER A 164 -25.35 3.26 -11.68
C SER A 164 -26.86 3.22 -11.98
N ALA A 165 -27.58 2.28 -11.37
CA ALA A 165 -29.01 2.09 -11.59
C ALA A 165 -29.75 1.64 -10.33
N TYR A 166 -30.87 2.31 -10.03
CA TYR A 166 -31.79 1.87 -8.99
C TYR A 166 -32.80 0.86 -9.56
N LEU A 167 -32.70 -0.40 -9.11
CA LEU A 167 -33.57 -1.51 -9.52
C LEU A 167 -34.35 -2.03 -8.29
N PRO A 168 -35.47 -1.40 -7.90
CA PRO A 168 -36.11 -1.63 -6.62
C PRO A 168 -36.50 -3.09 -6.35
N GLN A 169 -37.05 -3.80 -7.35
CA GLN A 169 -37.44 -5.20 -7.17
C GLN A 169 -36.23 -6.13 -7.00
N TYR A 170 -35.12 -5.82 -7.68
CA TYR A 170 -33.89 -6.59 -7.57
C TYR A 170 -33.22 -6.34 -6.22
N GLU A 171 -33.10 -5.09 -5.81
CA GLU A 171 -32.53 -4.69 -4.52
C GLU A 171 -33.31 -5.26 -3.34
N GLU A 172 -34.66 -5.20 -3.39
CA GLU A 172 -35.51 -5.83 -2.39
C GLU A 172 -35.30 -7.36 -2.36
N TYR A 173 -35.27 -8.02 -3.52
CA TYR A 173 -35.04 -9.47 -3.60
C TYR A 173 -33.68 -9.89 -3.04
N ILE A 174 -32.59 -9.23 -3.43
CA ILE A 174 -31.25 -9.63 -2.96
C ILE A 174 -31.02 -9.27 -1.49
N SER A 175 -31.71 -8.26 -0.95
CA SER A 175 -31.67 -7.94 0.48
C SER A 175 -32.22 -9.08 1.36
N GLU A 176 -33.11 -9.92 0.81
CA GLU A 176 -33.69 -11.08 1.50
C GLU A 176 -32.83 -12.35 1.34
N LEU A 177 -31.79 -12.34 0.50
CA LEU A 177 -30.88 -13.48 0.37
C LEU A 177 -30.02 -13.64 1.63
N ASP A 178 -29.92 -14.87 2.09
CA ASP A 178 -29.10 -15.32 3.22
C ASP A 178 -27.61 -15.40 2.92
N SER A 179 -27.22 -15.37 1.64
CA SER A 179 -25.82 -15.35 1.20
C SER A 179 -25.63 -14.40 0.01
N GLU A 180 -24.60 -13.56 0.09
CA GLU A 180 -24.13 -12.68 -1.00
C GLU A 180 -23.68 -13.49 -2.22
N LEU A 181 -23.14 -14.71 -2.00
CA LEU A 181 -22.62 -15.56 -3.07
C LEU A 181 -23.69 -15.98 -4.09
N LEU A 182 -24.96 -15.83 -3.75
CA LEU A 182 -26.09 -16.16 -4.63
C LEU A 182 -26.43 -15.04 -5.62
N ILE A 183 -25.91 -13.83 -5.41
CA ILE A 183 -26.07 -12.68 -6.29
C ILE A 183 -25.23 -12.91 -7.55
N PRO A 184 -25.73 -12.71 -8.78
CA PRO A 184 -24.97 -12.99 -10.01
C PRO A 184 -23.58 -12.33 -10.01
N ASN A 185 -22.55 -13.14 -10.25
CA ASN A 185 -21.16 -12.68 -10.26
C ASN A 185 -20.78 -12.15 -11.66
N TYR A 186 -20.22 -10.94 -11.70
CA TYR A 186 -19.88 -10.24 -12.94
C TYR A 186 -18.89 -11.01 -13.81
N TYR A 187 -17.80 -11.53 -13.22
CA TYR A 187 -16.76 -12.22 -13.98
C TYR A 187 -17.27 -13.50 -14.64
N ILE A 188 -18.14 -14.25 -13.95
CA ILE A 188 -18.75 -15.46 -14.51
C ILE A 188 -19.71 -15.09 -15.65
N MET A 189 -20.51 -14.04 -15.49
CA MET A 189 -21.39 -13.56 -16.57
C MET A 189 -20.59 -13.07 -17.78
N PHE A 190 -19.55 -12.26 -17.55
CA PHE A 190 -18.68 -11.71 -18.57
C PHE A 190 -17.99 -12.84 -19.36
N ASP A 191 -17.33 -13.76 -18.64
CA ASP A 191 -16.66 -14.91 -19.25
C ASP A 191 -17.61 -15.76 -20.11
N MET A 192 -18.81 -16.06 -19.60
CA MET A 192 -19.82 -16.80 -20.38
C MET A 192 -20.25 -16.06 -21.66
N VAL A 193 -20.32 -14.72 -21.61
CA VAL A 193 -20.65 -13.89 -22.79
C VAL A 193 -19.50 -13.83 -23.79
N THR A 194 -18.24 -13.85 -23.33
CA THR A 194 -17.06 -13.68 -24.18
C THR A 194 -16.41 -14.97 -24.65
N SER A 195 -16.66 -16.09 -23.96
CA SER A 195 -16.05 -17.38 -24.28
C SER A 195 -16.38 -17.86 -25.71
N ASP A 196 -15.36 -18.42 -26.38
CA ASP A 196 -15.40 -18.78 -27.80
C ASP A 196 -16.59 -19.70 -28.12
N ILE A 197 -17.41 -19.25 -29.06
CA ILE A 197 -18.74 -19.79 -29.34
C ILE A 197 -18.59 -20.99 -30.27
N ALA A 198 -19.27 -22.10 -29.97
CA ALA A 198 -19.58 -23.10 -30.99
C ALA A 198 -20.53 -22.46 -32.01
N GLU A 199 -20.00 -21.83 -33.06
CA GLU A 199 -20.79 -21.44 -34.22
C GLU A 199 -21.41 -22.72 -34.80
N ASP A 200 -22.72 -22.89 -34.67
CA ASP A 200 -23.41 -23.88 -35.48
C ASP A 200 -23.29 -23.38 -36.93
N GLU A 201 -22.48 -24.05 -37.76
CA GLU A 201 -22.23 -23.65 -39.17
C GLU A 201 -23.54 -23.47 -39.98
N ASP A 202 -24.68 -23.94 -39.46
CA ASP A 202 -26.02 -23.83 -40.05
C ASP A 202 -26.99 -22.87 -39.31
N SER A 203 -26.61 -22.16 -38.23
CA SER A 203 -27.50 -21.24 -37.49
C SER A 203 -26.81 -19.96 -36.96
N ASP A 204 -27.50 -18.81 -37.04
CA ASP A 204 -27.04 -17.54 -36.44
C ASP A 204 -27.21 -17.50 -34.89
N GLU A 205 -27.59 -18.62 -34.24
CA GLU A 205 -27.78 -18.68 -32.78
C GLU A 205 -26.45 -18.91 -32.06
N LYS A 206 -26.04 -17.94 -31.24
CA LYS A 206 -24.92 -18.07 -30.30
C LYS A 206 -25.40 -18.82 -29.05
N LEU A 207 -24.81 -19.98 -28.74
CA LEU A 207 -25.15 -20.80 -27.58
C LEU A 207 -23.94 -21.01 -26.68
N ILE A 208 -24.18 -21.16 -25.37
CA ILE A 208 -23.15 -21.55 -24.39
C ILE A 208 -22.68 -22.97 -24.73
N ASP A 209 -21.37 -23.17 -24.87
CA ASP A 209 -20.80 -24.52 -24.92
C ASP A 209 -20.86 -25.16 -23.52
N ALA A 210 -21.91 -25.94 -23.28
CA ALA A 210 -22.13 -26.63 -22.02
C ALA A 210 -21.03 -27.65 -21.66
N SER A 211 -20.08 -27.94 -22.55
CA SER A 211 -18.92 -28.78 -22.23
C SER A 211 -17.81 -28.02 -21.50
N LEU A 212 -17.80 -26.68 -21.56
CA LEU A 212 -16.78 -25.83 -20.93
C LEU A 212 -17.06 -25.52 -19.47
N TYR A 213 -18.32 -25.65 -19.01
CA TYR A 213 -18.77 -25.24 -17.68
C TYR A 213 -19.51 -26.37 -16.94
N SER A 214 -19.57 -26.31 -15.61
CA SER A 214 -20.38 -27.25 -14.84
C SER A 214 -21.89 -26.98 -15.05
N PRO A 215 -22.74 -28.03 -15.00
CA PRO A 215 -24.19 -27.85 -15.08
C PRO A 215 -24.75 -26.90 -14.02
N GLU A 216 -24.20 -26.93 -12.80
CA GLU A 216 -24.59 -26.09 -11.68
C GLU A 216 -24.26 -24.61 -11.94
N LEU A 217 -23.09 -24.31 -12.53
CA LEU A 217 -22.70 -22.96 -12.90
C LEU A 217 -23.60 -22.39 -14.01
N ILE A 218 -23.96 -23.22 -14.99
CA ILE A 218 -24.93 -22.85 -16.03
C ILE A 218 -26.30 -22.58 -15.39
N SER A 219 -26.80 -23.47 -14.53
CA SER A 219 -28.06 -23.26 -13.79
C SER A 219 -28.04 -21.99 -12.95
N TYR A 220 -26.90 -21.64 -12.36
CA TYR A 220 -26.74 -20.42 -11.57
C TYR A 220 -26.93 -19.15 -12.42
N ILE A 221 -26.19 -19.00 -13.52
CA ILE A 221 -26.23 -17.80 -14.37
C ILE A 221 -27.50 -17.73 -15.23
N THR A 222 -28.12 -18.86 -15.56
CA THR A 222 -29.37 -18.90 -16.36
C THR A 222 -30.65 -18.91 -15.51
N ALA A 223 -30.54 -18.80 -14.18
CA ALA A 223 -31.66 -18.96 -13.24
C ALA A 223 -32.45 -20.25 -13.49
N GLU A 224 -31.78 -21.40 -13.35
CA GLU A 224 -32.29 -22.76 -13.61
C GLU A 224 -32.72 -22.98 -15.06
N THR A 225 -31.91 -22.51 -16.02
CA THR A 225 -32.16 -22.59 -17.47
C THR A 225 -33.41 -21.83 -17.95
N ASN A 226 -33.97 -20.94 -17.12
CA ASN A 226 -35.16 -20.16 -17.48
C ASN A 226 -34.83 -18.90 -18.30
N TYR A 227 -33.58 -18.45 -18.29
CA TYR A 227 -33.08 -17.39 -19.15
C TYR A 227 -32.15 -17.98 -20.22
N GLN A 228 -32.46 -17.73 -21.50
CA GLN A 228 -31.76 -18.32 -22.65
C GLN A 228 -30.84 -17.32 -23.36
N ASP A 229 -31.08 -16.02 -23.18
CA ASP A 229 -30.36 -14.94 -23.88
C ASP A 229 -29.12 -14.46 -23.11
N VAL A 230 -28.36 -15.39 -22.51
CA VAL A 230 -27.17 -15.07 -21.69
C VAL A 230 -26.15 -14.25 -22.48
N MET A 231 -25.97 -14.58 -23.76
CA MET A 231 -24.99 -13.92 -24.65
C MET A 231 -25.28 -12.44 -24.91
N THR A 232 -26.46 -11.93 -24.54
CA THR A 232 -26.86 -10.53 -24.76
C THR A 232 -26.97 -9.74 -23.46
N PHE A 233 -26.50 -10.26 -22.32
CA PHE A 233 -26.61 -9.58 -21.02
C PHE A 233 -26.20 -8.11 -21.08
N PHE A 234 -25.04 -7.84 -21.68
CA PHE A 234 -24.46 -6.50 -21.80
C PHE A 234 -24.86 -5.79 -23.09
N ASP A 235 -25.78 -6.35 -23.88
CA ASP A 235 -26.34 -5.65 -25.02
C ASP A 235 -27.44 -4.68 -24.58
N PHE A 236 -27.55 -3.57 -25.31
CA PHE A 236 -28.64 -2.62 -25.15
C PHE A 236 -29.99 -3.23 -25.59
N ASN A 237 -31.00 -3.14 -24.73
CA ASN A 237 -32.33 -3.67 -24.97
C ASN A 237 -33.24 -2.63 -25.65
N TRP A 238 -33.22 -2.65 -26.99
CA TRP A 238 -34.07 -1.81 -27.84
C TRP A 238 -35.57 -1.95 -27.58
N ALA A 239 -36.04 -3.13 -27.14
CA ALA A 239 -37.46 -3.37 -26.90
C ALA A 239 -38.01 -2.59 -25.69
N LYS A 240 -37.14 -2.07 -24.83
CA LYS A 240 -37.51 -1.32 -23.62
C LYS A 240 -37.40 0.20 -23.78
N VAL A 241 -37.00 0.68 -24.95
CA VAL A 241 -36.92 2.13 -25.23
C VAL A 241 -38.32 2.75 -25.24
N PRO A 242 -38.58 3.80 -24.43
CA PRO A 242 -39.86 4.48 -24.42
C PRO A 242 -40.21 5.05 -25.81
N GLY A 243 -41.34 4.63 -26.37
CA GLY A 243 -41.83 5.11 -27.67
C GLY A 243 -41.67 4.10 -28.82
N GLY A 244 -41.04 2.94 -28.58
CA GLY A 244 -41.00 1.84 -29.54
C GLY A 244 -40.16 2.13 -30.78
N ILE A 245 -38.99 2.75 -30.57
CA ILE A 245 -38.03 3.06 -31.64
C ILE A 245 -37.44 1.75 -32.16
N ASP A 246 -37.54 1.52 -33.47
CA ASP A 246 -36.94 0.36 -34.13
C ASP A 246 -35.50 0.72 -34.55
N PRO A 247 -34.47 -0.09 -34.22
CA PRO A 247 -33.11 0.15 -34.71
C PRO A 247 -33.03 0.30 -36.23
N ALA A 248 -33.92 -0.35 -36.98
CA ALA A 248 -34.00 -0.22 -38.45
C ALA A 248 -34.34 1.20 -38.93
N ASP A 249 -34.91 2.06 -38.07
CA ASP A 249 -35.20 3.47 -38.40
C ASP A 249 -33.91 4.33 -38.45
N TYR A 250 -32.76 3.79 -38.02
CA TYR A 250 -31.46 4.49 -37.91
C TYR A 250 -30.37 3.92 -38.83
N GLU A 251 -30.76 3.11 -39.82
CA GLU A 251 -29.88 2.75 -40.93
C GLU A 251 -29.71 3.94 -41.90
N ASP A 252 -28.47 4.22 -42.31
CA ASP A 252 -28.20 5.21 -43.35
C ASP A 252 -28.60 4.71 -44.75
N ASP A 253 -28.48 5.57 -45.78
CA ASP A 253 -28.79 5.22 -47.19
C ASP A 253 -27.94 4.03 -47.73
N TYR A 254 -26.94 3.56 -46.98
CA TYR A 254 -26.09 2.41 -47.28
C TYR A 254 -26.41 1.17 -46.43
N GLY A 255 -27.42 1.22 -45.54
CA GLY A 255 -27.79 0.13 -44.64
C GLY A 255 -26.87 0.01 -43.41
N THR A 256 -26.14 1.07 -43.06
CA THR A 256 -25.26 1.10 -41.89
C THR A 256 -26.01 1.72 -40.72
N LEU A 257 -26.17 0.95 -39.64
CA LEU A 257 -26.76 1.40 -38.38
C LEU A 257 -25.92 2.54 -37.76
N GLN A 258 -26.48 3.74 -37.59
CA GLN A 258 -25.86 4.82 -36.81
C GLN A 258 -26.18 4.71 -35.31
N VAL A 259 -26.07 3.50 -34.77
CA VAL A 259 -26.46 3.14 -33.40
C VAL A 259 -25.63 3.92 -32.38
N ASP A 260 -24.31 4.03 -32.57
CA ASP A 260 -23.42 4.69 -31.60
C ASP A 260 -23.73 6.17 -31.42
N ALA A 261 -24.05 6.86 -32.52
CA ALA A 261 -24.42 8.28 -32.48
C ALA A 261 -25.76 8.50 -31.76
N PHE A 262 -26.70 7.55 -31.90
CA PHE A 262 -27.98 7.60 -31.22
C PHE A 262 -27.87 7.24 -29.73
N LEU A 263 -27.14 6.18 -29.39
CA LEU A 263 -26.87 5.80 -28.00
C LEU A 263 -26.12 6.92 -27.27
N GLY A 264 -25.13 7.55 -27.91
CA GLY A 264 -24.47 8.75 -27.40
C GLY A 264 -25.41 9.93 -27.19
N ALA A 265 -26.47 10.06 -28.00
CA ALA A 265 -27.49 11.11 -27.85
C ALA A 265 -28.52 10.83 -26.74
N LEU A 266 -28.75 9.56 -26.39
CA LEU A 266 -29.58 9.15 -25.25
C LEU A 266 -28.87 9.35 -23.90
N GLY A 267 -27.53 9.41 -23.91
CA GLY A 267 -26.67 9.60 -22.75
C GLY A 267 -26.30 8.28 -22.08
N GLY A 268 -25.07 8.17 -21.57
CA GLY A 268 -24.50 6.94 -20.99
C GLY A 268 -25.39 6.30 -19.91
N ASN A 269 -25.92 7.12 -18.99
CA ASN A 269 -26.83 6.66 -17.93
C ASN A 269 -28.11 5.99 -18.45
N PHE A 270 -28.57 6.34 -19.65
CA PHE A 270 -29.72 5.64 -20.24
C PHE A 270 -29.30 4.28 -20.78
N VAL A 271 -28.14 4.17 -21.41
CA VAL A 271 -27.64 2.91 -21.98
C VAL A 271 -27.41 1.88 -20.87
N THR A 272 -26.70 2.26 -19.80
CA THR A 272 -26.40 1.36 -18.67
C THR A 272 -27.66 0.83 -17.97
N ARG A 273 -28.72 1.66 -17.89
CA ARG A 273 -30.02 1.29 -17.31
C ARG A 273 -30.93 0.48 -18.22
N ASN A 274 -30.57 0.32 -19.49
CA ASN A 274 -31.41 -0.33 -20.51
C ASN A 274 -30.66 -1.48 -21.20
N SER A 275 -29.93 -2.29 -20.44
CA SER A 275 -29.34 -3.55 -20.91
C SER A 275 -30.30 -4.72 -20.72
N TYR A 276 -30.10 -5.84 -21.43
CA TYR A 276 -30.88 -7.06 -21.15
C TYR A 276 -30.65 -7.57 -19.72
N LEU A 277 -29.42 -7.40 -19.19
CA LEU A 277 -29.09 -7.67 -17.81
C LEU A 277 -30.04 -6.93 -16.84
N SER A 278 -30.13 -5.61 -16.94
CA SER A 278 -30.92 -4.80 -16.01
C SER A 278 -32.43 -4.87 -16.26
N THR A 279 -32.86 -5.01 -17.53
CA THR A 279 -34.29 -4.91 -17.90
C THR A 279 -35.05 -6.24 -18.00
N GLU A 280 -34.35 -7.37 -18.12
CA GLU A 280 -34.98 -8.68 -18.31
C GLU A 280 -34.42 -9.77 -17.40
N PHE A 281 -33.12 -9.78 -17.15
CA PHE A 281 -32.53 -10.78 -16.27
C PHE A 281 -32.73 -10.42 -14.79
N LEU A 282 -32.09 -9.35 -14.30
CA LEU A 282 -32.07 -8.99 -12.88
C LEU A 282 -33.46 -8.59 -12.35
N THR A 283 -34.26 -7.89 -13.15
CA THR A 283 -35.60 -7.39 -12.74
C THR A 283 -36.74 -8.34 -13.02
N ALA A 284 -36.50 -9.46 -13.73
CA ALA A 284 -37.54 -10.44 -14.01
C ALA A 284 -37.05 -11.88 -13.84
N SER A 285 -36.23 -12.41 -14.76
CA SER A 285 -35.92 -13.85 -14.80
C SER A 285 -35.24 -14.35 -13.53
N TYR A 286 -34.29 -13.61 -12.99
CA TYR A 286 -33.56 -13.96 -11.77
C TYR A 286 -34.47 -13.98 -10.53
N ILE A 287 -35.33 -12.96 -10.38
CA ILE A 287 -36.27 -12.86 -9.25
C ILE A 287 -37.38 -13.93 -9.32
N GLN A 288 -37.89 -14.21 -10.54
CA GLN A 288 -39.02 -15.11 -10.74
C GLN A 288 -38.65 -16.59 -10.66
N ASN A 289 -37.37 -16.92 -10.83
CA ASN A 289 -36.88 -18.30 -10.84
C ASN A 289 -35.78 -18.49 -9.77
N PRO A 290 -36.14 -18.52 -8.47
CA PRO A 290 -35.18 -18.79 -7.41
C PRO A 290 -34.44 -20.11 -7.62
N LEU A 291 -33.14 -20.11 -7.33
CA LEU A 291 -32.25 -21.27 -7.48
C LEU A 291 -32.70 -22.45 -6.63
N SER A 292 -32.52 -23.66 -7.15
CA SER A 292 -32.76 -24.91 -6.42
C SER A 292 -31.76 -25.11 -5.29
N SER A 293 -32.11 -25.92 -4.29
CA SER A 293 -31.21 -26.19 -3.15
C SER A 293 -29.86 -26.75 -3.58
N SER A 294 -29.81 -27.61 -4.60
CA SER A 294 -28.55 -28.16 -5.11
C SER A 294 -27.68 -27.09 -5.77
N THR A 295 -28.26 -26.21 -6.58
CA THR A 295 -27.50 -25.11 -7.21
C THR A 295 -27.00 -24.14 -6.16
N ARG A 296 -27.83 -23.81 -5.16
CA ARG A 296 -27.44 -22.93 -4.05
C ARG A 296 -26.29 -23.50 -3.23
N GLU A 297 -26.40 -24.74 -2.78
CA GLU A 297 -25.33 -25.43 -2.02
C GLU A 297 -24.02 -25.47 -2.82
N TRP A 298 -24.11 -25.72 -4.14
CA TRP A 298 -22.94 -25.72 -5.02
C TRP A 298 -22.30 -24.32 -5.13
N VAL A 299 -23.11 -23.28 -5.35
CA VAL A 299 -22.65 -21.88 -5.47
C VAL A 299 -22.04 -21.38 -4.17
N GLU A 300 -22.70 -21.61 -3.04
CA GLU A 300 -22.24 -21.18 -1.71
C GLU A 300 -20.94 -21.88 -1.27
N ASP A 301 -20.68 -23.08 -1.78
CA ASP A 301 -19.40 -23.77 -1.60
C ASP A 301 -18.33 -23.21 -2.55
N HIS A 302 -18.57 -23.24 -3.87
CA HIS A 302 -17.54 -22.99 -4.86
C HIS A 302 -17.16 -21.50 -4.99
N LEU A 303 -18.08 -20.57 -4.70
CA LEU A 303 -17.79 -19.14 -4.82
C LEU A 303 -17.11 -18.52 -3.61
N GLN A 304 -16.79 -19.28 -2.55
CA GLN A 304 -16.02 -18.75 -1.40
C GLN A 304 -14.61 -18.30 -1.81
N ASN A 305 -14.03 -18.95 -2.83
CA ASN A 305 -12.72 -18.60 -3.37
C ASN A 305 -12.80 -18.58 -4.89
N LEU A 306 -12.74 -17.39 -5.47
CA LEU A 306 -12.60 -17.20 -6.91
C LEU A 306 -11.13 -17.12 -7.28
N LEU A 307 -10.72 -17.96 -8.21
CA LEU A 307 -9.34 -18.09 -8.66
C LEU A 307 -9.22 -17.56 -10.09
N PHE A 308 -8.39 -16.55 -10.25
CA PHE A 308 -8.02 -15.96 -11.53
C PHE A 308 -6.57 -16.36 -11.80
N ASP A 309 -6.40 -17.44 -12.55
CA ASP A 309 -5.09 -17.79 -13.12
C ASP A 309 -4.75 -16.84 -14.27
N GLU A 310 -3.62 -17.09 -14.92
CA GLU A 310 -3.13 -16.23 -15.99
C GLU A 310 -4.15 -15.99 -17.10
N ASP A 311 -4.76 -17.04 -17.64
CA ASP A 311 -5.77 -16.93 -18.70
C ASP A 311 -6.95 -16.06 -18.28
N ALA A 312 -7.39 -16.17 -17.01
CA ALA A 312 -8.51 -15.37 -16.49
C ALA A 312 -8.13 -13.90 -16.32
N VAL A 313 -6.91 -13.64 -15.89
CA VAL A 313 -6.35 -12.29 -15.74
C VAL A 313 -6.14 -11.65 -17.11
N GLU A 314 -5.55 -12.37 -18.06
CA GLU A 314 -5.38 -11.92 -19.44
C GLU A 314 -6.74 -11.63 -20.08
N ALA A 315 -7.76 -12.46 -19.86
CA ALA A 315 -9.09 -12.22 -20.40
C ALA A 315 -9.70 -10.87 -19.93
N ILE A 316 -9.44 -10.45 -18.69
CA ILE A 316 -9.97 -9.18 -18.16
C ILE A 316 -9.07 -7.98 -18.45
N THR A 317 -7.77 -8.18 -18.68
CA THR A 317 -6.82 -7.10 -19.04
C THR A 317 -6.75 -6.86 -20.56
N SER A 318 -6.71 -7.92 -21.37
CA SER A 318 -6.53 -7.86 -22.83
C SER A 318 -7.80 -7.50 -23.62
N THR A 319 -8.99 -7.75 -23.07
CA THR A 319 -10.27 -7.38 -23.72
C THR A 319 -10.51 -5.86 -23.72
N GLY A 320 -9.63 -5.08 -23.09
CA GLY A 320 -9.58 -3.63 -23.19
C GLY A 320 -10.84 -2.94 -22.68
N THR A 321 -11.46 -2.08 -23.49
CA THR A 321 -12.59 -1.24 -23.06
C THR A 321 -13.89 -2.02 -22.80
N SER A 322 -14.09 -3.22 -23.37
CA SER A 322 -15.38 -3.92 -23.23
C SER A 322 -15.63 -4.39 -21.79
N PHE A 323 -14.61 -4.93 -21.12
CA PHE A 323 -14.73 -5.37 -19.72
C PHE A 323 -15.10 -4.22 -18.77
N SER A 324 -14.50 -3.04 -18.96
CA SER A 324 -14.86 -1.88 -18.14
C SER A 324 -16.24 -1.31 -18.50
N THR A 325 -16.58 -1.21 -19.79
CA THR A 325 -17.90 -0.70 -20.21
C THR A 325 -19.06 -1.61 -19.81
N ASP A 326 -18.89 -2.93 -19.87
CA ASP A 326 -19.93 -3.89 -19.49
C ASP A 326 -20.19 -3.86 -17.98
N ALA A 327 -19.14 -3.63 -17.19
CA ALA A 327 -19.26 -3.42 -15.74
C ALA A 327 -20.10 -2.18 -15.40
N GLU A 328 -20.18 -1.15 -16.26
CA GLU A 328 -21.03 0.03 -16.04
C GLU A 328 -22.54 -0.31 -16.12
N MET A 329 -22.90 -1.44 -16.72
CA MET A 329 -24.28 -1.91 -16.83
C MET A 329 -24.78 -2.64 -15.58
N LEU A 330 -23.89 -2.94 -14.63
CA LEU A 330 -24.26 -3.43 -13.31
C LEU A 330 -25.03 -2.33 -12.57
N PRO A 331 -26.10 -2.66 -11.83
CA PRO A 331 -26.87 -1.64 -11.10
C PRO A 331 -26.02 -0.96 -10.02
N TYR A 332 -25.19 -1.74 -9.32
CA TYR A 332 -24.15 -1.24 -8.44
C TYR A 332 -23.11 -2.32 -8.16
N LYS A 333 -21.91 -1.89 -7.76
CA LYS A 333 -20.74 -2.73 -7.49
C LYS A 333 -19.75 -2.01 -6.57
N ILE A 334 -18.92 -2.77 -5.86
CA ILE A 334 -17.68 -2.23 -5.27
C ILE A 334 -16.62 -2.21 -6.37
N LYS A 335 -15.79 -1.16 -6.38
CA LYS A 335 -14.69 -0.96 -7.30
C LYS A 335 -13.39 -0.86 -6.51
N ILE A 336 -12.39 -1.64 -6.87
CA ILE A 336 -11.06 -1.60 -6.25
C ILE A 336 -10.04 -1.35 -7.34
N ASN A 337 -9.28 -0.27 -7.21
CA ASN A 337 -8.23 0.12 -8.14
C ASN A 337 -6.92 0.18 -7.38
N PHE A 338 -5.84 -0.39 -7.92
CA PHE A 338 -4.51 -0.17 -7.38
C PHE A 338 -3.43 -0.25 -8.44
N ASN A 339 -2.36 0.52 -8.24
CA ASN A 339 -1.16 0.39 -9.05
C ASN A 339 -0.39 -0.87 -8.63
N GLU A 340 0.03 -1.64 -9.63
CA GLU A 340 0.82 -2.84 -9.40
C GLU A 340 2.29 -2.48 -9.17
N PHE A 341 2.95 -3.23 -8.29
CA PHE A 341 4.40 -3.13 -8.15
C PHE A 341 5.07 -3.94 -9.26
N GLU A 342 5.93 -3.32 -10.06
CA GLU A 342 6.57 -3.99 -11.19
C GLU A 342 7.52 -5.11 -10.74
N GLY A 343 8.07 -4.99 -9.53
CA GLY A 343 9.14 -5.81 -8.98
C GLY A 343 10.49 -5.10 -9.02
N SER A 344 11.49 -5.63 -8.32
CA SER A 344 12.85 -5.12 -8.40
C SER A 344 13.40 -5.33 -9.82
N PRO A 345 14.05 -4.32 -10.43
CA PRO A 345 14.73 -4.51 -11.70
C PRO A 345 15.82 -5.58 -11.53
N ALA A 346 15.87 -6.56 -12.44
CA ALA A 346 16.96 -7.53 -12.46
C ALA A 346 18.26 -6.78 -12.78
N VAL A 347 19.15 -6.67 -11.78
CA VAL A 347 20.43 -5.97 -11.89
C VAL A 347 21.59 -6.95 -11.69
N ASP A 348 22.66 -6.77 -12.45
CA ASP A 348 23.89 -7.53 -12.24
C ASP A 348 24.71 -6.98 -11.07
N ALA A 349 25.84 -7.63 -10.75
CA ALA A 349 26.73 -7.20 -9.66
C ALA A 349 27.41 -5.83 -9.89
N SER A 350 27.27 -5.24 -11.07
CA SER A 350 27.67 -3.87 -11.40
C SER A 350 26.53 -2.85 -11.31
N GLY A 351 25.31 -3.29 -10.96
CA GLY A 351 24.11 -2.46 -10.94
C GLY A 351 23.56 -2.15 -12.33
N ASP A 352 24.01 -2.86 -13.37
CA ASP A 352 23.53 -2.69 -14.74
C ASP A 352 22.33 -3.62 -14.99
N SER A 353 21.32 -3.13 -15.72
CA SER A 353 20.10 -3.89 -15.99
C SER A 353 20.41 -5.16 -16.81
N LEU A 354 20.00 -6.32 -16.31
CA LEU A 354 20.07 -7.61 -16.99
C LEU A 354 19.06 -7.64 -18.14
N THR A 355 19.40 -6.99 -19.25
CA THR A 355 18.50 -6.79 -20.39
C THR A 355 18.27 -8.02 -21.29
N ASP A 356 18.92 -9.17 -21.03
CA ASP A 356 18.89 -10.30 -21.99
C ASP A 356 18.91 -11.73 -21.38
N SER A 357 18.87 -11.92 -20.04
CA SER A 357 18.75 -13.27 -19.47
C SER A 357 18.35 -13.33 -17.99
N THR A 358 17.05 -13.41 -17.67
CA THR A 358 16.44 -14.32 -16.68
C THR A 358 14.93 -14.02 -16.66
N ALA A 359 14.10 -15.00 -17.02
CA ALA A 359 12.66 -14.93 -16.78
C ALA A 359 12.42 -14.67 -15.28
N THR A 360 11.55 -13.73 -14.94
CA THR A 360 11.12 -13.48 -13.56
C THR A 360 10.42 -14.74 -13.00
N PHE A 361 10.22 -14.93 -11.68
CA PHE A 361 9.57 -16.18 -11.23
C PHE A 361 8.09 -16.19 -11.63
N ALA A 362 7.44 -15.04 -11.77
CA ALA A 362 6.12 -14.93 -12.40
C ALA A 362 6.15 -15.44 -13.85
N ASP A 363 7.14 -15.06 -14.65
CA ASP A 363 7.31 -15.56 -16.02
C ASP A 363 7.60 -17.06 -16.06
N SER A 364 8.42 -17.57 -15.13
CA SER A 364 8.65 -19.01 -15.02
C SER A 364 7.36 -19.78 -14.72
N ILE A 365 6.47 -19.25 -13.87
CA ILE A 365 5.16 -19.85 -13.59
C ILE A 365 4.29 -19.90 -14.86
N ARG A 366 4.30 -18.82 -15.64
CA ARG A 366 3.59 -18.66 -16.93
C ARG A 366 4.13 -19.61 -17.99
N ASP A 367 5.43 -19.56 -18.27
CA ASP A 367 6.12 -20.34 -19.30
C ASP A 367 6.01 -21.87 -19.09
N ASN A 368 5.73 -22.30 -17.86
CA ASN A 368 5.56 -23.70 -17.49
C ASN A 368 4.10 -24.13 -17.28
N ASP A 369 3.11 -23.31 -17.69
CA ASP A 369 1.67 -23.58 -17.55
C ASP A 369 1.26 -23.89 -16.10
N PHE A 370 1.89 -23.22 -15.12
CA PHE A 370 1.76 -23.54 -13.69
C PHE A 370 0.80 -22.61 -12.94
N SER A 371 0.32 -21.52 -13.56
CA SER A 371 -0.48 -20.48 -12.90
C SER A 371 -1.74 -21.02 -12.19
N SER A 372 -2.53 -21.90 -12.82
CA SER A 372 -3.72 -22.50 -12.18
C SER A 372 -3.36 -23.34 -10.96
N ARG A 373 -2.27 -24.10 -11.03
CA ARG A 373 -1.82 -24.95 -9.92
C ARG A 373 -1.18 -24.13 -8.81
N PHE A 374 -0.44 -23.09 -9.16
CA PHE A 374 0.15 -22.11 -8.26
C PHE A 374 -0.92 -21.41 -7.44
N ILE A 375 -1.86 -20.69 -8.08
CA ILE A 375 -2.88 -19.91 -7.36
C ILE A 375 -3.77 -20.80 -6.49
N LYS A 376 -4.08 -22.02 -6.95
CA LYS A 376 -4.80 -23.03 -6.18
C LYS A 376 -4.03 -23.44 -4.93
N THR A 377 -2.74 -23.71 -5.05
CA THR A 377 -1.95 -24.14 -3.90
C THR A 377 -1.69 -22.98 -2.94
N LEU A 378 -1.48 -21.77 -3.47
CA LEU A 378 -1.30 -20.53 -2.71
C LEU A 378 -2.51 -20.25 -1.83
N TYR A 379 -3.73 -20.27 -2.38
CA TYR A 379 -4.91 -20.05 -1.55
C TYR A 379 -5.01 -21.08 -0.43
N LYS A 380 -4.77 -22.36 -0.74
CA LYS A 380 -4.92 -23.41 0.27
C LYS A 380 -3.88 -23.28 1.37
N ALA A 381 -2.68 -22.87 1.02
CA ALA A 381 -1.61 -22.67 1.99
C ALA A 381 -1.97 -21.52 2.93
N PHE A 382 -2.29 -20.34 2.38
CA PHE A 382 -2.58 -19.14 3.17
C PHE A 382 -3.95 -19.12 3.84
N ASP A 383 -4.89 -19.96 3.42
CA ASP A 383 -6.16 -20.25 4.12
C ASP A 383 -6.02 -21.39 5.14
N ASN A 384 -4.79 -21.83 5.44
CA ASN A 384 -4.45 -22.89 6.40
C ASN A 384 -5.17 -24.23 6.12
N LYS A 385 -5.43 -24.53 4.85
CA LYS A 385 -6.02 -25.80 4.38
C LYS A 385 -4.97 -26.87 4.10
N LEU A 386 -3.67 -26.54 4.21
CA LEU A 386 -2.54 -27.45 4.00
C LEU A 386 -1.63 -27.47 5.22
N ASP A 387 -1.73 -28.53 6.03
CA ASP A 387 -0.88 -28.70 7.22
C ASP A 387 0.62 -28.73 6.88
N ASP A 388 0.98 -29.38 5.77
CA ASP A 388 2.38 -29.52 5.32
C ASP A 388 2.95 -28.23 4.68
N LEU A 389 2.13 -27.21 4.48
CA LEU A 389 2.50 -25.95 3.81
C LEU A 389 1.86 -24.74 4.51
N ALA A 390 1.67 -24.81 5.82
CA ALA A 390 1.13 -23.69 6.59
C ALA A 390 2.15 -22.53 6.63
N PRO A 391 1.71 -21.26 6.45
CA PRO A 391 2.59 -20.11 6.57
C PRO A 391 3.15 -19.98 7.98
N ASN A 392 4.37 -19.46 8.08
CA ASN A 392 4.99 -19.06 9.34
C ASN A 392 4.76 -17.57 9.57
N ASP A 393 4.43 -17.19 10.80
CA ASP A 393 4.42 -15.79 11.24
C ASP A 393 5.84 -15.39 11.62
N VAL A 394 6.42 -14.43 10.88
CA VAL A 394 7.80 -13.94 11.09
C VAL A 394 7.80 -12.43 11.28
N GLU A 395 8.55 -11.96 12.28
CA GLU A 395 8.69 -10.54 12.60
C GLU A 395 9.82 -9.92 11.76
N TYR A 396 9.50 -8.79 11.14
CA TYR A 396 10.40 -7.94 10.37
C TYR A 396 10.33 -6.52 10.94
N ILE A 397 11.35 -5.71 10.66
CA ILE A 397 11.24 -4.26 10.82
C ILE A 397 10.89 -3.68 9.45
N THR A 398 9.73 -3.02 9.36
CA THR A 398 9.29 -2.31 8.17
C THR A 398 9.61 -0.83 8.35
N TRP A 399 10.50 -0.32 7.51
CA TRP A 399 10.84 1.10 7.45
C TRP A 399 10.11 1.76 6.30
N LEU A 400 9.27 2.74 6.61
CA LEU A 400 8.45 3.47 5.65
C LEU A 400 9.01 4.88 5.47
N ASN A 401 9.25 5.27 4.22
CA ASN A 401 9.55 6.63 3.81
C ASN A 401 8.45 7.12 2.86
N TYR A 402 7.77 8.21 3.21
CA TYR A 402 6.63 8.70 2.45
C TYR A 402 6.41 10.20 2.61
N SER A 403 5.68 10.80 1.68
CA SER A 403 5.19 12.18 1.80
C SER A 403 3.83 12.19 2.48
N SER A 404 3.56 13.18 3.31
CA SER A 404 2.27 13.43 3.95
C SER A 404 1.81 14.85 3.65
N ALA A 405 0.49 15.04 3.47
CA ALA A 405 -0.11 16.33 3.19
C ALA A 405 -1.26 16.63 4.16
N SER A 406 -1.33 17.89 4.60
CA SER A 406 -2.45 18.42 5.39
C SER A 406 -3.19 19.48 4.59
N ILE A 407 -4.49 19.27 4.40
CA ILE A 407 -5.38 20.25 3.76
C ILE A 407 -5.59 21.47 4.66
N GLU A 408 -5.63 21.28 5.98
CA GLU A 408 -5.85 22.39 6.92
C GLU A 408 -4.70 23.40 6.92
N ASP A 409 -3.47 22.90 6.80
CA ASP A 409 -2.25 23.72 6.88
C ASP A 409 -1.63 24.02 5.51
N GLU A 410 -2.20 23.49 4.41
CA GLU A 410 -1.67 23.55 3.04
C GLU A 410 -0.17 23.18 2.98
N ALA A 411 0.24 22.21 3.80
CA ALA A 411 1.63 21.84 4.01
C ALA A 411 1.87 20.38 3.62
N GLU A 412 2.99 20.13 2.94
CA GLU A 412 3.51 18.82 2.57
C GLU A 412 4.83 18.60 3.32
N TYR A 413 5.02 17.43 3.92
CA TYR A 413 6.23 17.06 4.67
C TYR A 413 6.57 15.57 4.46
N ASN A 414 7.83 15.21 4.68
CA ASN A 414 8.27 13.81 4.60
C ASN A 414 8.18 13.14 5.96
N VAL A 415 7.82 11.88 5.95
CA VAL A 415 7.66 11.06 7.15
C VAL A 415 8.50 9.79 6.99
N SER A 416 9.26 9.49 8.03
CA SER A 416 10.00 8.24 8.17
C SER A 416 9.57 7.54 9.46
N THR A 417 9.10 6.30 9.34
CA THR A 417 8.67 5.49 10.49
C THR A 417 9.21 4.08 10.39
N ALA A 418 9.62 3.51 11.51
CA ALA A 418 10.04 2.11 11.61
C ALA A 418 9.12 1.38 12.59
N ASN A 419 8.56 0.26 12.16
CA ASN A 419 7.66 -0.54 12.99
C ASN A 419 8.00 -2.03 12.89
N ASN A 420 7.83 -2.76 13.99
CA ASN A 420 7.81 -4.21 13.94
C ASN A 420 6.52 -4.67 13.26
N THR A 421 6.66 -5.39 12.15
CA THR A 421 5.55 -5.96 11.39
C THR A 421 5.70 -7.47 11.32
N THR A 422 4.64 -8.19 11.64
CA THR A 422 4.60 -9.64 11.45
C THR A 422 4.01 -9.96 10.08
N TYR A 423 4.77 -10.66 9.26
CA TYR A 423 4.32 -11.14 7.96
C TYR A 423 4.14 -12.66 7.98
N ARG A 424 3.22 -13.14 7.14
CA ARG A 424 3.04 -14.58 6.89
C ARG A 424 3.90 -14.98 5.71
N GLU A 425 4.77 -15.97 5.90
CA GLU A 425 5.69 -16.42 4.86
C GLU A 425 5.67 -17.93 4.62
N ILE A 426 5.99 -18.33 3.39
CA ILE A 426 6.23 -19.73 2.98
C ILE A 426 7.54 -19.82 2.21
N ASP A 427 8.32 -20.86 2.50
CA ASP A 427 9.49 -21.22 1.70
C ASP A 427 9.07 -21.69 0.30
N TYR A 428 9.51 -20.97 -0.74
CA TYR A 428 9.03 -21.16 -2.10
C TYR A 428 9.48 -22.50 -2.69
N VAL A 429 10.70 -22.94 -2.38
CA VAL A 429 11.20 -24.25 -2.84
C VAL A 429 10.38 -25.38 -2.22
N SER A 430 10.02 -25.27 -0.95
CA SER A 430 9.12 -26.19 -0.26
C SER A 430 7.71 -26.17 -0.85
N PHE A 431 7.20 -25.00 -1.23
CA PHE A 431 5.92 -24.84 -1.94
C PHE A 431 5.92 -25.61 -3.28
N LEU A 432 6.97 -25.46 -4.09
CA LEU A 432 7.10 -26.14 -5.38
C LEU A 432 7.30 -27.66 -5.20
N ALA A 433 8.12 -28.06 -4.23
CA ALA A 433 8.29 -29.47 -3.88
C ALA A 433 6.99 -30.11 -3.39
N TYR A 434 6.17 -29.36 -2.63
CA TYR A 434 4.84 -29.79 -2.22
C TYR A 434 3.95 -29.99 -3.46
N CYS A 435 3.91 -29.04 -4.40
CA CYS A 435 3.13 -29.14 -5.63
C CYS A 435 3.53 -30.36 -6.47
N TYR A 436 4.83 -30.60 -6.62
CA TYR A 436 5.37 -31.76 -7.35
C TYR A 436 4.94 -33.09 -6.71
N ASN A 437 5.04 -33.20 -5.38
CA ASN A 437 4.71 -34.44 -4.67
C ASN A 437 3.20 -34.68 -4.54
N ASN A 438 2.39 -33.62 -4.49
CA ASN A 438 0.94 -33.67 -4.20
C ASN A 438 0.08 -33.27 -5.40
N TYR A 439 0.11 -34.07 -6.45
CA TYR A 439 -0.61 -33.82 -7.71
C TYR A 439 -2.13 -34.10 -7.69
N ILE A 440 -2.69 -34.51 -6.54
CA ILE A 440 -4.12 -34.73 -6.35
C ILE A 440 -4.70 -33.56 -5.56
N SER A 441 -5.90 -33.10 -5.92
CA SER A 441 -6.64 -32.08 -5.20
C SER A 441 -7.98 -32.64 -4.75
N SER A 442 -8.24 -32.73 -3.45
CA SER A 442 -9.41 -33.42 -2.88
C SER A 442 -10.52 -32.50 -2.37
N ASP A 443 -10.47 -31.20 -2.68
CA ASP A 443 -11.30 -30.20 -1.99
C ASP A 443 -12.29 -29.50 -2.92
N GLU A 444 -13.47 -29.29 -2.33
CA GLU A 444 -14.58 -28.42 -2.72
C GLU A 444 -14.37 -27.04 -2.02
N GLY A 445 -14.93 -25.94 -2.53
CA GLY A 445 -14.77 -24.61 -1.93
C GLY A 445 -14.08 -23.51 -2.76
N CYS A 446 -13.79 -23.77 -4.04
CA CYS A 446 -13.23 -22.77 -4.96
C CYS A 446 -13.75 -22.94 -6.39
N LEU A 447 -13.70 -21.89 -7.19
CA LEU A 447 -14.02 -21.88 -8.62
C LEU A 447 -12.95 -21.10 -9.39
N PHE A 448 -12.45 -21.68 -10.48
CA PHE A 448 -11.67 -20.92 -11.46
C PHE A 448 -12.61 -20.07 -12.31
N VAL A 449 -12.29 -18.80 -12.48
CA VAL A 449 -12.97 -17.94 -13.46
C VAL A 449 -12.46 -18.31 -14.85
N GLY A 450 -13.37 -18.48 -15.81
CA GLY A 450 -13.02 -18.90 -17.17
C GLY A 450 -13.49 -20.31 -17.54
N PRO A 451 -13.41 -20.69 -18.82
CA PRO A 451 -13.76 -22.02 -19.30
C PRO A 451 -12.81 -23.11 -18.76
N ASN A 452 -13.25 -24.36 -18.72
CA ASN A 452 -12.38 -25.47 -18.32
C ASN A 452 -11.21 -25.69 -19.31
N THR A 453 -9.99 -25.32 -18.91
CA THR A 453 -8.73 -25.65 -19.59
C THR A 453 -8.11 -26.93 -19.02
N ILE A 454 -7.11 -27.51 -19.70
CA ILE A 454 -6.50 -28.75 -19.21
C ILE A 454 -5.68 -28.49 -17.93
N GLU A 455 -5.17 -27.28 -17.78
CA GLU A 455 -4.44 -26.73 -16.63
C GLU A 455 -5.37 -26.63 -15.41
N ARG A 456 -6.53 -25.98 -15.56
CA ARG A 456 -7.57 -25.89 -14.51
C ARG A 456 -8.14 -27.26 -14.11
N LEU A 457 -8.41 -28.12 -15.10
CA LEU A 457 -8.83 -29.50 -14.86
C LEU A 457 -7.74 -30.31 -14.12
N SER A 458 -6.46 -30.03 -14.39
CA SER A 458 -5.36 -30.67 -13.68
C SER A 458 -5.23 -30.17 -12.23
N ALA A 459 -5.43 -28.87 -11.99
CA ALA A 459 -5.39 -28.28 -10.65
C ALA A 459 -6.56 -28.75 -9.75
N THR A 460 -7.67 -29.19 -10.35
CA THR A 460 -8.86 -29.73 -9.68
C THR A 460 -8.94 -31.26 -9.68
N ASP A 461 -7.92 -31.96 -10.15
CA ASP A 461 -7.96 -33.42 -10.32
C ASP A 461 -7.89 -34.20 -8.99
N GLU A 462 -9.01 -34.80 -8.62
CA GLU A 462 -9.13 -35.69 -7.45
C GLU A 462 -8.58 -37.11 -7.67
N LYS A 463 -8.41 -37.54 -8.93
CA LYS A 463 -8.14 -38.96 -9.27
C LYS A 463 -6.72 -39.19 -9.74
N GLY A 464 -5.98 -38.14 -10.04
CA GLY A 464 -4.64 -38.21 -10.63
C GLY A 464 -4.64 -38.57 -12.12
N THR A 465 -5.74 -38.31 -12.83
CA THR A 465 -5.85 -38.43 -14.29
C THR A 465 -4.82 -37.53 -15.01
N TYR A 466 -4.61 -36.33 -14.49
CA TYR A 466 -3.74 -35.29 -15.03
C TYR A 466 -2.41 -35.19 -14.27
N ARG A 467 -2.04 -36.24 -13.51
CA ARG A 467 -0.79 -36.28 -12.72
C ARG A 467 0.42 -35.79 -13.51
N HIS A 468 0.57 -36.25 -14.75
CA HIS A 468 1.72 -35.92 -15.57
C HIS A 468 1.87 -34.42 -15.78
N ILE A 469 0.76 -33.72 -16.06
CA ILE A 469 0.72 -32.27 -16.32
C ILE A 469 1.12 -31.52 -15.06
N ASN A 470 0.45 -31.77 -13.93
CA ASN A 470 0.79 -31.17 -12.64
C ASN A 470 2.26 -31.36 -12.26
N THR A 471 2.79 -32.59 -12.41
CA THR A 471 4.20 -32.87 -12.06
C THR A 471 5.20 -32.25 -13.01
N GLN A 472 4.84 -32.07 -14.29
CA GLN A 472 5.72 -31.47 -15.29
C GLN A 472 5.81 -29.96 -15.07
N ALA A 473 4.67 -29.29 -14.93
CA ALA A 473 4.59 -27.85 -14.67
C ALA A 473 5.35 -27.48 -13.37
N ALA A 474 5.08 -28.19 -12.27
CA ALA A 474 5.77 -27.94 -11.00
C ALA A 474 7.28 -28.21 -11.08
N LEU A 475 7.70 -29.22 -11.85
CA LEU A 475 9.13 -29.54 -12.02
C LEU A 475 9.85 -28.49 -12.89
N GLY A 476 9.17 -27.93 -13.89
CA GLY A 476 9.69 -26.86 -14.73
C GLY A 476 10.04 -25.64 -13.88
N VAL A 477 9.06 -25.09 -13.17
CA VAL A 477 9.25 -23.94 -12.26
C VAL A 477 10.29 -24.23 -11.17
N LEU A 478 10.29 -25.44 -10.60
CA LEU A 478 11.31 -25.84 -9.62
C LEU A 478 12.72 -25.87 -10.22
N THR A 479 12.87 -26.31 -11.48
CA THR A 479 14.16 -26.33 -12.17
C THR A 479 14.64 -24.91 -12.41
N ASP A 480 13.79 -24.04 -12.94
CA ASP A 480 14.11 -22.63 -13.20
C ASP A 480 14.49 -21.90 -11.89
N THR A 481 13.74 -22.15 -10.82
CA THR A 481 14.02 -21.60 -9.48
C THR A 481 15.38 -22.03 -8.96
N VAL A 482 15.73 -23.32 -9.07
CA VAL A 482 17.02 -23.84 -8.61
C VAL A 482 18.17 -23.31 -9.46
N GLU A 483 17.97 -23.19 -10.78
CA GLU A 483 18.95 -22.57 -11.68
C GLU A 483 19.17 -21.08 -11.34
N TYR A 484 18.10 -20.34 -11.03
CA TYR A 484 18.19 -18.95 -10.59
C TYR A 484 18.98 -18.82 -9.28
N LEU A 485 18.62 -19.62 -8.25
CA LEU A 485 19.27 -19.59 -6.93
C LEU A 485 20.72 -20.09 -6.95
N ALA A 486 21.11 -20.88 -7.96
CA ALA A 486 22.50 -21.30 -8.16
C ALA A 486 23.38 -20.21 -8.80
N GLY A 487 22.78 -19.18 -9.39
CA GLY A 487 23.50 -18.05 -10.00
C GLY A 487 23.92 -17.03 -8.95
N GLU A 488 25.21 -17.00 -8.60
CA GLU A 488 25.79 -16.07 -7.61
C GLU A 488 25.53 -14.58 -7.93
N THR A 489 25.46 -14.23 -9.22
CA THR A 489 25.09 -12.88 -9.68
C THR A 489 23.62 -12.56 -9.45
N ASN A 490 22.74 -13.56 -9.52
CA ASN A 490 21.28 -13.38 -9.45
C ASN A 490 20.81 -13.18 -8.01
N ILE A 491 21.44 -13.89 -7.07
CA ILE A 491 21.13 -13.79 -5.63
C ILE A 491 21.84 -12.62 -4.94
N GLY A 492 22.48 -11.73 -5.71
CA GLY A 492 23.21 -10.57 -5.19
C GLY A 492 24.38 -10.95 -4.26
N PHE A 493 24.93 -12.17 -4.36
CA PHE A 493 26.02 -12.65 -3.51
C PHE A 493 27.23 -13.01 -4.37
N THR A 494 28.08 -12.02 -4.68
CA THR A 494 29.34 -12.23 -5.42
C THR A 494 30.55 -12.33 -4.51
N ALA A 495 30.43 -11.88 -3.25
CA ALA A 495 31.43 -12.03 -2.21
C ALA A 495 30.77 -11.88 -0.83
N ALA A 496 31.35 -12.49 0.19
CA ALA A 496 30.84 -12.37 1.56
C ALA A 496 30.93 -10.93 2.12
N SER A 497 31.63 -10.01 1.45
CA SER A 497 31.58 -8.57 1.74
C SER A 497 30.18 -7.94 1.59
N HIS A 498 29.23 -8.60 0.92
CA HIS A 498 27.84 -8.12 0.85
C HIS A 498 27.07 -8.27 2.17
N VAL A 499 27.44 -9.26 3.00
CA VAL A 499 26.89 -9.46 4.35
C VAL A 499 27.58 -8.55 5.37
N PHE A 500 28.87 -8.26 5.12
CA PHE A 500 29.72 -7.47 5.99
C PHE A 500 30.30 -6.29 5.20
N PRO A 501 29.51 -5.23 4.95
CA PRO A 501 29.93 -4.11 4.12
C PRO A 501 31.23 -3.51 4.67
N SER A 502 32.27 -3.50 3.83
CA SER A 502 33.54 -2.84 4.09
C SER A 502 33.73 -1.69 3.12
N THR A 503 34.03 -0.50 3.63
CA THR A 503 34.53 0.64 2.85
C THR A 503 35.89 0.26 2.24
N LEU A 504 35.92 -0.03 0.94
CA LEU A 504 37.15 -0.28 0.20
C LEU A 504 37.99 1.01 0.09
N ALA A 505 38.82 1.33 1.10
CA ALA A 505 39.78 2.43 1.00
C ALA A 505 41.03 2.39 1.91
N PHE A 506 41.52 1.22 2.38
CA PHE A 506 42.84 1.19 3.05
C PHE A 506 43.74 0.04 2.59
N ALA A 507 44.17 0.11 1.33
CA ALA A 507 45.27 -0.69 0.77
C ALA A 507 46.56 0.12 0.59
N THR A 508 46.88 1.04 1.50
CA THR A 508 48.27 1.46 1.72
C THR A 508 48.57 1.51 3.22
N LEU A 509 49.41 0.59 3.68
CA LEU A 509 50.02 0.65 5.02
C LEU A 509 50.61 2.05 5.24
N PRO A 510 50.51 2.66 6.44
CA PRO A 510 51.25 3.86 6.76
C PRO A 510 52.70 3.48 7.05
N SER A 511 53.46 3.09 6.02
CA SER A 511 54.91 3.22 6.10
C SER A 511 55.25 4.66 5.71
N THR A 512 55.49 5.48 6.73
CA THR A 512 55.95 6.88 6.71
C THR A 512 54.89 7.97 6.84
N THR A 513 55.23 8.95 7.68
CA THR A 513 54.53 10.19 8.06
C THR A 513 53.71 10.85 6.93
N PRO A 514 52.50 11.37 7.23
CA PRO A 514 51.61 11.95 6.24
C PRO A 514 52.21 13.24 5.66
N SER A 515 52.42 13.25 4.35
CA SER A 515 52.67 14.45 3.57
C SER A 515 51.33 14.86 2.95
N PHE A 516 50.77 15.96 3.45
CA PHE A 516 49.58 16.62 2.91
C PHE A 516 49.78 16.99 1.44
N GLY A 517 48.91 16.49 0.56
CA GLY A 517 48.69 17.04 -0.77
C GLY A 517 48.91 16.06 -1.92
N ASP A 518 47.99 15.13 -2.13
CA ASP A 518 47.63 14.69 -3.48
C ASP A 518 46.15 14.31 -3.51
N SER A 519 45.44 14.82 -4.53
CA SER A 519 43.97 14.83 -4.65
C SER A 519 43.54 14.08 -5.91
N SER A 520 43.92 12.82 -6.03
CA SER A 520 43.37 11.93 -7.05
C SER A 520 42.31 11.05 -6.40
N GLU A 521 41.05 11.38 -6.64
CA GLU A 521 39.89 10.57 -6.27
C GLU A 521 40.01 9.16 -6.90
N PRO A 522 39.77 8.08 -6.13
CA PRO A 522 39.69 6.74 -6.68
C PRO A 522 38.41 6.60 -7.51
N SER A 523 38.57 6.15 -8.76
CA SER A 523 37.48 5.85 -9.69
C SER A 523 36.95 4.42 -9.51
N SER A 524 35.62 4.29 -9.62
CA SER A 524 34.73 3.11 -9.46
C SER A 524 34.17 2.93 -8.05
N GLU A 525 32.93 3.40 -7.88
CA GLU A 525 32.08 3.27 -6.71
C GLU A 525 31.70 1.79 -6.53
N ALA A 526 32.31 1.12 -5.55
CA ALA A 526 31.70 -0.08 -4.98
C ALA A 526 30.56 0.41 -4.09
N SER A 527 29.33 -0.06 -4.33
CA SER A 527 28.18 0.24 -3.48
C SER A 527 28.55 -0.03 -2.01
N THR A 528 28.40 0.99 -1.17
CA THR A 528 28.71 0.91 0.27
C THR A 528 27.49 0.48 1.10
N ASP A 529 26.36 0.23 0.46
CA ASP A 529 25.10 -0.15 1.09
C ASP A 529 24.88 -1.66 1.01
N PHE A 530 24.01 -2.21 1.86
CA PHE A 530 23.65 -3.62 1.74
C PHE A 530 23.02 -3.88 0.36
N ALA A 531 23.39 -4.99 -0.27
CA ALA A 531 22.71 -5.43 -1.48
C ALA A 531 21.24 -5.69 -1.15
N GLN A 532 20.33 -5.03 -1.86
CA GLN A 532 18.90 -5.24 -1.71
C GLN A 532 18.51 -6.61 -2.26
N SER A 533 17.64 -7.29 -1.51
CA SER A 533 17.04 -8.55 -1.91
C SER A 533 16.07 -8.32 -3.06
N TYR A 534 16.23 -9.09 -4.15
CA TYR A 534 15.27 -9.14 -5.24
C TYR A 534 13.87 -9.45 -4.69
N VAL A 535 12.88 -8.67 -5.11
CA VAL A 535 11.47 -8.91 -4.78
C VAL A 535 10.58 -8.76 -6.00
N GLU A 536 9.55 -9.59 -6.10
CA GLU A 536 8.51 -9.46 -7.12
C GLU A 536 7.15 -9.93 -6.61
N PRO A 537 6.04 -9.30 -7.01
CA PRO A 537 4.72 -9.87 -6.76
C PRO A 537 4.52 -11.12 -7.64
N LEU A 538 3.88 -12.16 -7.10
CA LEU A 538 3.43 -13.35 -7.86
C LEU A 538 1.91 -13.42 -7.99
N ALA A 539 1.19 -12.85 -7.03
CA ALA A 539 -0.26 -12.86 -6.97
C ALA A 539 -0.80 -11.76 -6.05
N TYR A 540 -2.09 -11.49 -6.16
CA TYR A 540 -2.84 -10.60 -5.29
C TYR A 540 -4.06 -11.31 -4.71
N ARG A 541 -4.52 -10.87 -3.54
CA ARG A 541 -5.78 -11.30 -2.94
C ARG A 541 -6.61 -10.12 -2.49
N VAL A 542 -7.88 -10.13 -2.88
CA VAL A 542 -8.92 -9.30 -2.27
C VAL A 542 -9.74 -10.19 -1.35
N GLU A 543 -9.70 -9.90 -0.04
CA GLU A 543 -10.52 -10.55 0.97
C GLU A 543 -11.74 -9.67 1.27
N LYS A 544 -12.94 -10.23 1.11
CA LYS A 544 -14.20 -9.60 1.48
C LYS A 544 -14.72 -10.17 2.80
N ILE A 545 -14.95 -9.28 3.74
CA ILE A 545 -15.45 -9.60 5.08
C ILE A 545 -16.79 -8.89 5.28
N GLY A 546 -17.73 -9.57 5.93
CA GLY A 546 -19.00 -8.95 6.28
C GLY A 546 -19.92 -9.89 7.07
N GLY A 547 -21.16 -9.46 7.23
CA GLY A 547 -22.15 -10.17 8.03
C GLY A 547 -21.96 -9.99 9.54
N PRO A 548 -22.84 -10.60 10.35
CA PRO A 548 -22.76 -10.49 11.80
C PRO A 548 -21.46 -11.11 12.34
N PRO A 549 -20.81 -10.53 13.36
CA PRO A 549 -19.60 -11.08 13.95
C PRO A 549 -19.84 -12.51 14.47
N SER A 550 -18.88 -13.39 14.25
CA SER A 550 -18.90 -14.78 14.65
C SER A 550 -17.92 -14.99 15.82
N GLY A 551 -18.33 -15.78 16.83
CA GLY A 551 -17.46 -16.06 17.97
C GLY A 551 -17.40 -14.94 19.01
N ASP A 552 -16.22 -14.37 19.25
CA ASP A 552 -16.13 -13.15 20.07
C ASP A 552 -16.76 -11.99 19.28
N SER A 553 -17.37 -11.03 19.97
CA SER A 553 -18.24 -10.02 19.36
C SER A 553 -17.54 -9.03 18.42
N PHE A 554 -16.32 -9.32 17.98
CA PHE A 554 -15.42 -8.44 17.22
C PHE A 554 -14.84 -9.08 15.95
N THR A 555 -14.96 -10.40 15.73
CA THR A 555 -14.46 -11.05 14.51
C THR A 555 -15.60 -11.26 13.50
N GLN A 556 -15.55 -10.57 12.36
CA GLN A 556 -16.43 -10.86 11.21
C GLN A 556 -15.82 -11.98 10.37
N ASN A 557 -16.66 -12.77 9.70
CA ASN A 557 -16.20 -13.88 8.86
C ASN A 557 -15.86 -13.42 7.45
N THR A 558 -14.81 -14.00 6.87
CA THR A 558 -14.55 -13.91 5.45
C THR A 558 -15.73 -14.51 4.68
N ILE A 559 -16.32 -13.70 3.80
CA ILE A 559 -17.43 -14.12 2.91
C ILE A 559 -16.86 -14.74 1.64
N GLN A 560 -15.84 -14.09 1.07
CA GLN A 560 -15.31 -14.43 -0.25
C GLN A 560 -13.87 -13.94 -0.37
N ASN A 561 -13.02 -14.73 -1.01
CA ASN A 561 -11.70 -14.30 -1.47
C ASN A 561 -11.62 -14.32 -3.00
N PHE A 562 -10.94 -13.33 -3.56
CA PHE A 562 -10.61 -13.26 -4.97
C PHE A 562 -9.09 -13.30 -5.09
N TRP A 563 -8.56 -14.31 -5.78
CA TRP A 563 -7.13 -14.56 -5.91
C TRP A 563 -6.70 -14.35 -7.36
N PHE A 564 -5.79 -13.41 -7.59
CA PHE A 564 -5.34 -13.03 -8.92
C PHE A 564 -3.88 -13.41 -9.10
N PHE A 565 -3.55 -14.12 -10.17
CA PHE A 565 -2.17 -14.23 -10.61
C PHE A 565 -1.66 -12.87 -11.11
N LYS A 566 -0.34 -12.62 -11.00
CA LYS A 566 0.25 -11.37 -11.51
C LYS A 566 0.03 -11.22 -13.03
N PRO A 567 -0.53 -10.09 -13.50
CA PRO A 567 -0.62 -9.76 -14.93
C PRO A 567 0.75 -9.70 -15.62
N GLU A 568 0.78 -9.88 -16.94
CA GLU A 568 2.03 -9.85 -17.72
C GLU A 568 2.55 -8.42 -17.95
N GLU A 569 1.67 -7.48 -18.27
CA GLU A 569 2.03 -6.06 -18.47
C GLU A 569 1.68 -5.23 -17.22
N THR A 570 2.64 -4.40 -16.78
CA THR A 570 2.62 -3.68 -15.48
C THR A 570 2.33 -2.19 -15.59
N ASP A 571 2.10 -1.64 -16.80
CA ASP A 571 1.89 -0.21 -17.02
C ASP A 571 0.46 0.27 -16.68
N HIS A 572 -0.31 -0.53 -15.94
CA HIS A 572 -1.74 -0.34 -15.74
C HIS A 572 -2.15 -0.40 -14.26
N THR A 573 -3.14 0.43 -13.92
CA THR A 573 -3.92 0.30 -12.69
C THR A 573 -4.77 -0.97 -12.78
N PHE A 574 -4.53 -1.94 -11.90
CA PHE A 574 -5.38 -3.11 -11.75
C PHE A 574 -6.76 -2.68 -11.26
N THR A 575 -7.82 -3.11 -11.95
CA THR A 575 -9.20 -2.77 -11.60
C THR A 575 -10.03 -4.03 -11.35
N PHE A 576 -10.62 -4.11 -10.15
CA PHE A 576 -11.49 -5.18 -9.71
C PHE A 576 -12.90 -4.67 -9.42
N TYR A 577 -13.92 -5.46 -9.79
CA TYR A 577 -15.33 -5.17 -9.56
C TYR A 577 -16.03 -6.28 -8.80
N ASP A 578 -16.59 -5.98 -7.63
CA ASP A 578 -17.45 -6.93 -6.90
C ASP A 578 -18.93 -6.58 -7.08
N SER A 579 -19.64 -7.41 -7.86
CA SER A 579 -21.08 -7.29 -8.10
C SER A 579 -21.94 -7.98 -7.04
N GLN A 580 -21.36 -8.80 -6.16
CA GLN A 580 -22.08 -9.64 -5.20
C GLN A 580 -22.29 -8.90 -3.87
N VAL A 581 -22.81 -7.67 -3.94
CA VAL A 581 -23.01 -6.79 -2.77
C VAL A 581 -24.47 -6.37 -2.63
N LYS A 582 -24.86 -6.03 -1.41
CA LYS A 582 -26.19 -5.50 -1.09
C LYS A 582 -26.11 -4.00 -0.81
N TYR A 583 -27.15 -3.28 -1.19
CA TYR A 583 -27.30 -1.85 -0.87
C TYR A 583 -27.33 -1.62 0.66
N ASP A 584 -26.77 -0.49 1.12
CA ASP A 584 -26.70 -0.08 2.54
C ASP A 584 -26.23 -1.21 3.49
N THR A 585 -25.32 -2.06 3.00
CA THR A 585 -24.70 -3.15 3.76
C THR A 585 -23.20 -2.91 3.85
N GLU A 586 -22.67 -2.96 5.07
CA GLU A 586 -21.26 -2.72 5.35
C GLU A 586 -20.41 -3.95 5.04
N TYR A 587 -19.33 -3.72 4.28
CA TYR A 587 -18.32 -4.71 3.94
C TYR A 587 -16.94 -4.14 4.20
N THR A 588 -16.03 -4.98 4.70
CA THR A 588 -14.60 -4.65 4.80
C THR A 588 -13.86 -5.40 3.70
N TYR A 589 -13.08 -4.67 2.92
CA TYR A 589 -12.18 -5.24 1.91
C TYR A 589 -10.74 -5.07 2.36
N LYS A 590 -9.96 -6.15 2.27
CA LYS A 590 -8.51 -6.15 2.50
C LYS A 590 -7.81 -6.62 1.24
N VAL A 591 -6.79 -5.87 0.82
CA VAL A 591 -6.00 -6.17 -0.36
C VAL A 591 -4.59 -6.59 0.07
N TYR A 592 -4.13 -7.72 -0.46
CA TYR A 592 -2.82 -8.30 -0.16
C TYR A 592 -2.05 -8.56 -1.47
N ALA A 593 -0.74 -8.36 -1.43
CA ALA A 593 0.20 -8.87 -2.42
C ALA A 593 0.94 -10.09 -1.86
N TYR A 594 1.18 -11.10 -2.69
CA TYR A 594 2.04 -12.24 -2.38
C TYR A 594 3.35 -12.06 -3.13
N ALA A 595 4.32 -11.48 -2.45
CA ALA A 595 5.60 -11.13 -3.03
C ALA A 595 6.65 -12.22 -2.75
N LEU A 596 7.34 -12.67 -3.79
CA LEU A 596 8.52 -13.50 -3.66
C LEU A 596 9.73 -12.62 -3.38
N THR A 597 10.46 -12.92 -2.31
CA THR A 597 11.76 -12.31 -2.00
C THR A 597 12.88 -13.34 -2.04
N VAL A 598 14.04 -12.97 -2.57
CA VAL A 598 15.25 -13.80 -2.61
C VAL A 598 16.27 -13.29 -1.59
N GLY A 599 16.76 -14.20 -0.76
CA GLY A 599 17.79 -13.92 0.23
C GLY A 599 18.59 -15.17 0.53
N TYR A 600 19.24 -15.22 1.68
CA TYR A 600 20.00 -16.39 2.09
C TYR A 600 19.95 -16.58 3.61
N ARG A 601 20.08 -17.84 4.02
CA ARG A 601 20.36 -18.20 5.41
C ARG A 601 21.83 -18.51 5.55
N TYR A 602 22.41 -18.15 6.69
CA TYR A 602 23.81 -18.40 6.95
C TYR A 602 24.08 -18.78 8.39
N LYS A 603 25.22 -19.42 8.62
CA LYS A 603 25.74 -19.72 9.95
C LYS A 603 27.26 -19.80 9.93
N TYR A 604 27.87 -19.68 11.09
CA TYR A 604 29.30 -19.93 11.26
C TYR A 604 29.56 -21.38 11.70
N SER A 605 30.70 -21.96 11.33
CA SER A 605 31.14 -23.27 11.83
C SER A 605 32.66 -23.38 11.94
N ASP A 606 33.14 -24.38 12.69
CA ASP A 606 34.56 -24.78 12.74
C ASP A 606 35.51 -23.67 13.21
N LEU A 607 35.20 -23.02 14.35
CA LEU A 607 36.08 -22.00 14.91
C LEU A 607 37.48 -22.54 15.29
N ALA A 608 38.53 -21.93 14.75
CA ALA A 608 39.93 -22.14 15.11
C ALA A 608 40.55 -20.81 15.55
N LEU A 609 41.06 -20.74 16.78
CA LEU A 609 41.72 -19.54 17.31
C LEU A 609 43.23 -19.69 17.28
N THR A 610 43.95 -18.59 17.20
CA THR A 610 45.41 -18.61 17.35
C THR A 610 45.86 -18.38 18.79
N ARG A 611 46.95 -19.05 19.18
CA ARG A 611 47.78 -18.69 20.34
C ARG A 611 49.17 -18.26 19.89
N ASN A 612 49.79 -17.35 20.64
CA ASN A 612 51.13 -16.87 20.34
C ASN A 612 52.18 -17.89 20.84
N ILE A 613 52.99 -18.42 19.93
CA ILE A 613 54.01 -19.44 20.26
C ILE A 613 55.41 -18.84 20.52
N GLY A 614 55.51 -17.51 20.52
CA GLY A 614 56.70 -16.78 20.95
C GLY A 614 57.88 -16.81 19.97
N CYS A 615 57.66 -17.16 18.71
CA CYS A 615 58.64 -16.97 17.64
C CYS A 615 58.33 -15.70 16.82
N GLU A 616 59.38 -15.05 16.32
CA GLU A 616 59.29 -13.83 15.51
C GLU A 616 59.76 -14.13 14.08
N GLY A 617 58.98 -13.65 13.10
CA GLY A 617 59.29 -13.78 11.67
C GLY A 617 60.30 -12.75 11.17
N ALA A 618 60.51 -12.71 9.85
CA ALA A 618 61.23 -11.60 9.24
C ALA A 618 60.37 -10.34 9.39
N ASP A 619 60.93 -9.24 9.86
CA ASP A 619 60.23 -7.95 10.01
C ASP A 619 59.22 -7.82 11.17
N GLY A 620 59.34 -8.64 12.21
CA GLY A 620 58.59 -8.46 13.47
C GLY A 620 57.20 -9.08 13.46
N GLU A 621 56.94 -10.01 12.54
CA GLU A 621 55.73 -10.84 12.50
C GLU A 621 55.63 -11.75 13.74
N TYR A 622 54.41 -12.02 14.17
CA TYR A 622 54.09 -12.94 15.26
C TYR A 622 53.97 -14.36 14.73
N GLY A 623 54.64 -15.31 15.39
CA GLY A 623 54.39 -16.74 15.18
C GLY A 623 53.12 -17.17 15.90
N LEU A 624 52.15 -17.63 15.13
CA LEU A 624 50.83 -18.04 15.60
C LEU A 624 50.62 -19.54 15.34
N GLU A 625 49.92 -20.20 16.26
CA GLU A 625 49.45 -21.58 16.11
C GLU A 625 47.93 -21.64 16.28
N PHE A 626 47.23 -22.24 15.31
CA PHE A 626 45.80 -22.49 15.36
C PHE A 626 45.46 -23.68 16.27
N TYR A 627 44.40 -23.53 17.06
CA TYR A 627 43.86 -24.58 17.93
C TYR A 627 42.33 -24.51 17.99
N ASP A 628 41.69 -25.65 18.27
CA ASP A 628 40.26 -25.71 18.54
C ASP A 628 39.97 -25.24 19.98
N PRO A 629 39.27 -24.11 20.17
CA PRO A 629 39.01 -23.55 21.50
C PRO A 629 38.01 -24.36 22.34
N TYR A 630 37.23 -25.25 21.71
CA TYR A 630 36.25 -26.11 22.37
C TYR A 630 36.80 -27.48 22.77
N SER A 631 37.97 -27.86 22.25
CA SER A 631 38.65 -29.09 22.65
C SER A 631 39.18 -29.00 24.09
N ASP A 632 39.05 -30.10 24.86
CA ASP A 632 39.45 -30.15 26.29
C ASP A 632 40.94 -29.81 26.52
N ASP A 633 41.81 -30.09 25.53
CA ASP A 633 43.26 -29.90 25.59
C ASP A 633 43.78 -28.77 24.66
N GLU A 634 42.89 -27.97 24.05
CA GLU A 634 43.25 -26.95 23.04
C GLU A 634 44.15 -27.53 21.94
N GLU A 635 43.66 -28.62 21.32
CA GLU A 635 44.35 -29.38 20.29
C GLU A 635 44.67 -28.49 19.08
N THR A 636 45.91 -28.59 18.61
CA THR A 636 46.38 -27.90 17.41
C THR A 636 45.55 -28.34 16.20
N THR A 637 45.03 -27.38 15.44
CA THR A 637 44.25 -27.62 14.22
C THR A 637 44.89 -26.92 13.02
N SER A 638 44.68 -27.44 11.81
CA SER A 638 45.13 -26.76 10.60
C SER A 638 44.40 -25.43 10.42
N ARG A 639 45.04 -24.45 9.77
CA ARG A 639 44.34 -23.26 9.30
C ARG A 639 43.21 -23.63 8.33
N LEU A 640 42.14 -22.85 8.31
CA LEU A 640 41.03 -23.03 7.36
C LEU A 640 41.13 -22.05 6.19
N TYR A 641 41.72 -20.88 6.41
CA TYR A 641 41.91 -19.83 5.40
C TYR A 641 43.30 -19.93 4.75
N GLU A 642 43.35 -19.95 3.41
CA GLU A 642 44.58 -20.10 2.62
C GLU A 642 44.93 -18.87 1.74
N GLY A 643 44.10 -17.83 1.73
CA GLY A 643 44.27 -16.63 0.93
C GLY A 643 45.63 -15.91 1.09
N SER A 644 46.08 -15.26 0.01
CA SER A 644 47.46 -14.76 -0.18
C SER A 644 47.84 -13.47 0.57
N ARG A 645 46.96 -12.90 1.39
CA ARG A 645 47.20 -11.63 2.10
C ARG A 645 47.74 -11.84 3.52
N GLY A 646 49.03 -11.57 3.69
CA GLY A 646 49.63 -11.30 5.01
C GLY A 646 50.19 -12.51 5.76
N ASP A 647 50.29 -13.67 5.11
CA ASP A 647 50.81 -14.90 5.71
C ASP A 647 52.10 -15.39 5.06
N ASN A 648 53.04 -15.84 5.90
CA ASN A 648 54.11 -16.75 5.49
C ASN A 648 54.01 -18.05 6.33
N ILE A 649 54.13 -19.22 5.69
CA ILE A 649 54.17 -20.51 6.42
C ILE A 649 55.41 -20.57 7.32
N LEU A 650 55.25 -21.04 8.56
CA LEU A 650 56.34 -21.16 9.53
C LEU A 650 57.40 -22.18 9.07
N VAL A 651 58.52 -21.67 8.53
CA VAL A 651 59.66 -22.49 8.10
C VAL A 651 60.88 -22.17 8.95
N SER A 652 61.64 -23.19 9.32
CA SER A 652 62.83 -23.02 10.14
C SER A 652 63.84 -22.08 9.45
N ALA A 653 64.36 -21.09 10.19
CA ALA A 653 65.36 -20.13 9.70
C ALA A 653 66.67 -20.78 9.19
N GLN A 654 66.82 -22.10 9.38
CA GLN A 654 68.00 -22.86 8.99
C GLN A 654 67.87 -23.52 7.60
N GLU A 655 66.66 -23.58 7.01
CA GLU A 655 66.41 -24.15 5.67
C GLU A 655 66.14 -23.07 4.60
N ALA A 656 65.66 -21.88 4.98
CA ALA A 656 65.53 -20.73 4.07
C ALA A 656 66.89 -20.26 3.50
N ALA A 657 67.99 -20.50 4.21
CA ALA A 657 69.34 -20.14 3.79
C ALA A 657 69.95 -21.10 2.74
N ASP A 658 69.44 -22.33 2.60
CA ASP A 658 69.93 -23.31 1.61
C ASP A 658 69.17 -23.25 0.28
N ALA A 659 67.97 -22.64 0.24
CA ALA A 659 67.22 -22.41 -1.00
C ALA A 659 67.76 -21.21 -1.83
N THR A 660 68.56 -20.32 -1.23
CA THR A 660 69.09 -19.11 -1.91
C THR A 660 70.41 -19.33 -2.67
N LEU A 661 70.85 -20.58 -2.84
CA LEU A 661 72.16 -20.90 -3.43
C LEU A 661 72.13 -21.89 -4.62
N VAL A 662 71.07 -21.93 -5.43
CA VAL A 662 71.14 -22.56 -6.77
C VAL A 662 70.26 -21.82 -7.79
N SER A 663 70.78 -20.74 -8.38
CA SER A 663 70.71 -20.46 -9.83
C SER A 663 71.19 -19.03 -10.15
N THR A 664 72.52 -18.82 -10.13
CA THR A 664 73.14 -17.84 -11.02
C THR A 664 73.99 -18.62 -12.01
N GLU A 665 73.39 -19.04 -13.12
CA GLU A 665 74.12 -19.19 -14.37
C GLU A 665 73.53 -18.20 -15.38
N SER A 666 74.38 -17.23 -15.71
CA SER A 666 74.25 -16.25 -16.77
C SER A 666 73.99 -16.92 -18.13
N TYR A 667 72.92 -16.52 -18.81
CA TYR A 667 72.80 -16.77 -20.26
C TYR A 667 73.23 -15.53 -21.04
N THR A 668 74.37 -15.66 -21.71
CA THR A 668 74.85 -14.74 -22.74
C THR A 668 74.03 -14.93 -24.01
N PHE A 669 73.46 -13.85 -24.56
CA PHE A 669 72.95 -13.83 -25.93
C PHE A 669 74.12 -14.04 -26.90
N ALA A 670 74.08 -15.14 -27.64
CA ALA A 670 74.88 -15.35 -28.83
C ALA A 670 73.92 -15.55 -30.00
N ASP A 671 74.16 -14.77 -31.06
CA ASP A 671 73.64 -14.98 -32.40
C ASP A 671 73.76 -16.45 -32.79
N ASP A 672 72.74 -17.02 -33.41
CA ASP A 672 72.92 -17.77 -34.64
C ASP A 672 71.59 -18.00 -35.36
N GLU A 673 71.73 -17.93 -36.67
CA GLU A 673 70.75 -18.07 -37.73
C GLU A 673 70.01 -19.41 -37.68
N ASP A 674 68.71 -19.41 -38.00
CA ASP A 674 68.08 -20.31 -38.99
C ASP A 674 66.55 -20.27 -38.90
N GLU A 675 65.95 -19.48 -39.78
CA GLU A 675 64.60 -19.71 -40.33
C GLU A 675 64.63 -21.03 -41.14
N PRO A 676 63.48 -21.72 -41.36
CA PRO A 676 62.87 -21.46 -42.66
C PRO A 676 61.35 -21.73 -42.84
N TRP A 677 60.83 -20.95 -43.80
CA TRP A 677 59.68 -21.17 -44.73
C TRP A 677 58.25 -21.04 -44.20
N LEU A 678 57.60 -19.92 -44.55
CA LEU A 678 56.32 -19.94 -45.26
C LEU A 678 56.31 -18.90 -46.38
N GLU A 679 55.92 -19.37 -47.56
CA GLU A 679 55.89 -18.68 -48.85
C GLU A 679 54.68 -17.73 -49.00
N ASP A 680 54.99 -16.55 -49.56
CA ASP A 680 54.31 -15.83 -50.64
C ASP A 680 53.04 -14.99 -50.37
N GLY A 681 53.07 -13.74 -50.88
CA GLY A 681 51.85 -12.95 -51.12
C GLY A 681 51.82 -11.42 -50.96
N ALA A 682 52.74 -10.66 -51.60
CA ALA A 682 52.61 -9.26 -52.12
C ALA A 682 52.17 -8.08 -51.18
N ALA A 683 53.01 -7.07 -50.87
CA ALA A 683 53.39 -5.84 -51.65
C ALA A 683 52.17 -5.00 -52.12
N TRP A 684 52.04 -3.67 -52.00
CA TRP A 684 52.81 -2.44 -51.70
C TRP A 684 51.73 -1.35 -51.43
N GLU A 685 51.90 -0.27 -50.64
CA GLU A 685 52.67 0.95 -50.98
C GLU A 685 52.96 1.78 -49.70
N ALA A 686 54.23 2.18 -49.57
CA ALA A 686 54.71 3.33 -48.80
C ALA A 686 54.31 4.64 -49.54
N GLU A 687 54.31 5.87 -49.04
CA GLU A 687 55.26 6.66 -48.26
C GLU A 687 54.53 8.02 -48.06
N SER A 688 54.64 8.74 -46.93
CA SER A 688 55.74 9.69 -46.76
C SER A 688 55.69 10.36 -45.39
N ALA A 689 56.89 10.50 -44.85
CA ALA A 689 57.26 10.88 -43.50
C ALA A 689 57.23 12.39 -43.22
N GLY A 690 57.16 12.72 -41.93
CA GLY A 690 57.56 14.00 -41.35
C GLY A 690 58.06 13.80 -39.92
N ASN A 691 59.37 13.56 -39.78
CA ASN A 691 60.11 13.47 -38.51
C ASN A 691 60.00 14.75 -37.67
N TYR A 692 60.01 14.62 -36.33
CA TYR A 692 60.99 15.27 -35.46
C TYR A 692 61.06 14.53 -34.10
N TYR A 693 62.27 14.10 -33.73
CA TYR A 693 62.61 13.62 -32.39
C TYR A 693 62.99 14.80 -31.50
N GLU A 694 62.53 14.81 -30.26
CA GLU A 694 63.35 15.23 -29.12
C GLU A 694 63.05 14.30 -27.93
N THR A 695 64.14 13.84 -27.32
CA THR A 695 64.24 12.83 -26.29
C THR A 695 64.48 13.56 -24.98
N GLU A 696 63.68 13.32 -23.94
CA GLU A 696 64.09 13.57 -22.56
C GLU A 696 63.29 12.72 -21.56
N GLN A 697 63.97 11.67 -21.10
CA GLN A 697 63.98 11.12 -19.73
C GLN A 697 62.66 10.77 -19.04
N MET A 698 62.16 9.56 -19.34
CA MET A 698 61.41 8.77 -18.37
C MET A 698 62.36 8.32 -17.26
N THR A 699 62.21 8.88 -16.07
CA THR A 699 62.66 8.22 -14.84
C THR A 699 61.66 7.12 -14.52
N ALA A 700 61.94 5.92 -15.01
CA ALA A 700 61.28 4.71 -14.52
C ALA A 700 61.68 4.53 -13.05
N THR A 701 60.84 5.02 -12.13
CA THR A 701 60.86 4.53 -10.76
C THR A 701 60.43 3.07 -10.84
N LEU A 702 61.40 2.18 -10.73
CA LEU A 702 61.18 0.75 -10.50
C LEU A 702 60.35 0.60 -9.22
N MET A 703 59.02 0.56 -9.34
CA MET A 703 58.19 -0.08 -8.35
C MET A 703 58.46 -1.57 -8.46
N THR A 704 59.25 -2.08 -7.53
CA THR A 704 59.40 -3.51 -7.32
C THR A 704 58.06 -4.03 -6.80
N VAL A 705 57.21 -4.52 -7.70
CA VAL A 705 56.05 -5.34 -7.36
C VAL A 705 56.61 -6.66 -6.84
N TYR A 706 56.47 -6.90 -5.53
CA TYR A 706 56.74 -8.21 -4.95
C TYR A 706 55.61 -9.15 -5.36
N PHE A 707 55.82 -9.88 -6.46
CA PHE A 707 55.01 -11.07 -6.76
C PHE A 707 55.45 -12.18 -5.79
N TYR A 708 54.68 -12.41 -4.74
CA TYR A 708 54.79 -13.66 -3.97
C TYR A 708 54.08 -14.75 -4.76
N SER A 709 54.86 -15.61 -5.42
CA SER A 709 54.31 -16.84 -6.01
C SER A 709 54.07 -17.86 -4.89
N PRO A 710 52.96 -18.62 -4.87
CA PRO A 710 52.71 -19.66 -3.88
C PRO A 710 53.58 -20.92 -4.09
N ALA A 711 54.49 -20.93 -5.07
CA ALA A 711 55.36 -22.07 -5.32
C ALA A 711 56.67 -21.93 -4.54
N ILE A 712 56.69 -22.43 -3.30
CA ILE A 712 57.79 -23.11 -2.58
C ILE A 712 57.31 -23.13 -1.12
N PHE A 713 56.98 -24.29 -0.54
CA PHE A 713 57.25 -24.62 0.87
C PHE A 713 56.83 -26.07 1.18
N ALA A 714 57.62 -27.03 0.69
CA ALA A 714 57.61 -28.39 1.21
C ALA A 714 58.89 -28.61 2.01
N GLY A 715 58.76 -28.69 3.33
CA GLY A 715 59.80 -29.23 4.22
C GLY A 715 60.33 -28.26 5.27
N SER A 716 59.65 -28.20 6.42
CA SER A 716 60.32 -28.11 7.71
C SER A 716 59.95 -29.34 8.54
N VAL A 717 60.87 -29.85 9.36
CA VAL A 717 60.65 -31.07 10.16
C VAL A 717 59.73 -30.83 11.38
N TYR A 718 59.29 -29.59 11.63
CA TYR A 718 58.58 -29.21 12.86
C TYR A 718 57.37 -28.27 12.68
N GLY A 719 57.15 -27.68 11.50
CA GLY A 719 55.97 -26.84 11.20
C GLY A 719 54.95 -27.59 10.34
N THR A 720 53.67 -27.44 10.68
CA THR A 720 52.49 -27.97 9.97
C THR A 720 51.64 -26.81 9.44
N ASP A 721 50.56 -27.09 8.70
CA ASP A 721 49.61 -26.06 8.24
C ASP A 721 48.84 -25.36 9.38
N ALA A 722 49.07 -25.77 10.63
CA ALA A 722 48.55 -25.11 11.83
C ALA A 722 49.33 -23.86 12.25
N GLN A 723 50.50 -23.59 11.65
CA GLN A 723 51.40 -22.52 12.09
C GLN A 723 51.67 -21.47 10.99
N ILE A 724 51.42 -20.20 11.31
CA ILE A 724 51.63 -19.06 10.39
C ILE A 724 52.48 -17.97 11.03
N PHE A 725 53.13 -17.16 10.19
CA PHE A 725 53.56 -15.82 10.57
C PHE A 725 52.51 -14.81 10.14
N SER A 726 52.12 -13.93 11.06
CA SER A 726 51.18 -12.83 10.78
C SER A 726 51.72 -11.50 11.29
N THR A 727 51.37 -10.42 10.59
CA THR A 727 51.61 -9.05 11.08
C THR A 727 50.71 -8.69 12.26
N TYR A 728 49.65 -9.46 12.50
CA TYR A 728 48.72 -9.31 13.63
C TYR A 728 49.00 -10.37 14.71
N PRO A 729 48.89 -10.00 16.00
CA PRO A 729 49.16 -10.92 17.11
C PRO A 729 48.05 -11.94 17.40
N TYR A 730 46.87 -11.77 16.82
CA TYR A 730 45.73 -12.66 17.01
C TYR A 730 44.99 -12.85 15.68
N ALA A 731 44.61 -14.09 15.39
CA ALA A 731 43.74 -14.47 14.30
C ALA A 731 42.71 -15.54 14.74
N ALA A 732 41.61 -15.60 13.99
CA ALA A 732 40.57 -16.61 14.12
C ALA A 732 40.13 -17.04 12.71
N ASP A 733 40.03 -18.34 12.50
CA ASP A 733 39.54 -18.96 11.27
C ASP A 733 38.21 -19.65 11.55
N PHE A 734 37.26 -19.55 10.64
CA PHE A 734 35.99 -20.29 10.68
C PHE A 734 35.36 -20.29 9.29
N TYR A 735 34.36 -21.14 9.07
CA TYR A 735 33.58 -21.11 7.84
C TYR A 735 32.35 -20.20 7.99
N PHE A 736 32.13 -19.37 6.98
CA PHE A 736 30.83 -18.77 6.68
C PHE A 736 30.07 -19.72 5.76
N ASN A 737 29.03 -20.36 6.28
CA ASN A 737 28.18 -21.28 5.52
C ASN A 737 26.92 -20.53 5.10
N TYR A 738 26.54 -20.58 3.83
CA TYR A 738 25.31 -19.97 3.35
C TYR A 738 24.53 -20.87 2.39
N GLU A 739 23.21 -20.65 2.36
CA GLU A 739 22.25 -21.29 1.49
C GLU A 739 21.26 -20.21 0.99
N PRO A 740 21.22 -19.90 -0.31
CA PRO A 740 20.22 -19.00 -0.87
C PRO A 740 18.83 -19.62 -0.79
N GLY A 741 17.81 -18.78 -0.73
CA GLY A 741 16.43 -19.23 -0.65
C GLY A 741 15.47 -18.15 -1.10
N ALA A 742 14.31 -18.59 -1.59
CA ALA A 742 13.21 -17.73 -1.98
C ALA A 742 12.01 -17.97 -1.05
N LYS A 743 11.32 -16.90 -0.67
CA LYS A 743 10.14 -16.96 0.20
C LYS A 743 9.00 -16.16 -0.41
N ILE A 744 7.77 -16.65 -0.28
CA ILE A 744 6.57 -15.86 -0.55
C ILE A 744 6.13 -15.20 0.75
N ILE A 745 5.99 -13.87 0.74
CA ILE A 745 5.53 -13.04 1.86
C ILE A 745 4.16 -12.44 1.51
N GLU A 746 3.19 -12.55 2.41
CA GLU A 746 1.89 -11.89 2.32
C GLU A 746 1.99 -10.43 2.83
N ILE A 747 2.05 -9.47 1.92
CA ILE A 747 2.16 -8.03 2.20
C ILE A 747 0.76 -7.39 2.17
N PRO A 748 0.26 -6.80 3.28
CA PRO A 748 -0.99 -6.05 3.28
C PRO A 748 -0.80 -4.71 2.55
N LEU A 749 -1.65 -4.43 1.56
CA LEU A 749 -1.61 -3.18 0.79
C LEU A 749 -2.57 -2.13 1.36
N TYR A 750 -3.84 -2.51 1.59
CA TYR A 750 -4.85 -1.58 2.09
C TYR A 750 -6.07 -2.30 2.67
N GLU A 751 -6.78 -1.63 3.57
CA GLU A 751 -8.03 -2.09 4.15
C GLU A 751 -9.03 -0.92 4.21
N LYS A 752 -10.28 -1.15 3.76
CA LYS A 752 -11.35 -0.16 3.88
C LYS A 752 -12.69 -0.81 4.15
N THR A 753 -13.46 -0.19 5.04
CA THR A 753 -14.84 -0.57 5.34
C THR A 753 -15.80 0.42 4.69
N LEU A 754 -16.71 -0.06 3.85
CA LEU A 754 -17.64 0.80 3.13
C LEU A 754 -18.98 0.11 2.84
N LYS A 755 -19.95 0.90 2.39
CA LYS A 755 -21.25 0.42 1.90
C LYS A 755 -21.68 1.23 0.69
N VAL A 756 -22.44 0.59 -0.19
CA VAL A 756 -23.01 1.23 -1.38
C VAL A 756 -24.15 2.15 -0.96
N LEU A 757 -24.06 3.44 -1.31
CA LEU A 757 -25.05 4.47 -1.00
C LEU A 757 -25.39 5.28 -2.25
N ASP A 758 -26.62 5.79 -2.34
CA ASP A 758 -27.00 6.71 -3.43
C ASP A 758 -26.49 8.13 -3.11
N ASN A 759 -26.39 8.99 -4.12
CA ASN A 759 -26.03 10.38 -3.89
C ASN A 759 -27.16 11.13 -3.17
N PRO A 760 -26.83 12.16 -2.36
CA PRO A 760 -27.83 13.05 -1.78
C PRO A 760 -28.76 13.68 -2.84
N THR A 761 -30.00 13.94 -2.44
CA THR A 761 -31.01 14.46 -3.37
C THR A 761 -30.97 15.98 -3.52
N ASN A 762 -31.56 16.48 -4.62
CA ASN A 762 -31.61 17.91 -4.88
C ASN A 762 -32.45 18.64 -3.84
N LYS A 763 -32.12 19.91 -3.62
CA LYS A 763 -32.86 20.81 -2.74
C LYS A 763 -34.33 20.97 -3.20
N LEU A 764 -35.23 21.17 -2.24
CA LEU A 764 -36.58 21.67 -2.53
C LEU A 764 -36.61 23.20 -2.64
N ASN A 765 -37.39 23.71 -3.58
CA ASN A 765 -37.83 25.10 -3.57
C ASN A 765 -39.22 25.18 -2.94
N ILE A 766 -39.35 25.94 -1.86
CA ILE A 766 -40.61 26.10 -1.11
C ILE A 766 -41.18 27.48 -1.35
N VAL A 767 -42.39 27.53 -1.89
CA VAL A 767 -43.15 28.77 -2.06
C VAL A 767 -44.32 28.77 -1.08
N PRO A 768 -44.22 29.52 0.04
CA PRO A 768 -45.33 29.63 0.97
C PRO A 768 -46.46 30.46 0.37
N TYR A 769 -47.70 30.09 0.68
CA TYR A 769 -48.89 30.81 0.27
C TYR A 769 -49.93 30.85 1.39
N GLN A 770 -50.79 31.86 1.34
CA GLN A 770 -51.93 31.94 2.23
C GLN A 770 -53.12 31.18 1.64
N VAL A 771 -53.77 30.35 2.46
CA VAL A 771 -55.06 29.75 2.09
C VAL A 771 -56.17 30.79 2.27
N GLU A 772 -56.86 31.13 1.18
CA GLU A 772 -58.00 32.05 1.24
C GLU A 772 -59.19 31.40 1.96
N GLY A 773 -59.54 31.92 3.14
CA GLY A 773 -60.70 31.47 3.90
C GLY A 773 -60.55 31.62 5.41
N ASN A 774 -61.52 31.07 6.14
CA ASN A 774 -61.53 31.08 7.61
C ASN A 774 -60.91 29.82 8.25
N SER A 775 -60.22 29.01 7.44
CA SER A 775 -59.70 27.68 7.78
C SER A 775 -58.50 27.67 8.74
N GLN A 776 -57.89 28.83 9.03
CA GLN A 776 -56.66 28.95 9.84
C GLN A 776 -55.48 28.11 9.29
N LYS A 777 -55.41 28.01 7.96
CA LYS A 777 -54.36 27.27 7.27
C LYS A 777 -53.37 28.19 6.59
N ILE A 778 -52.11 27.78 6.59
CA ILE A 778 -51.07 28.25 5.70
C ILE A 778 -50.66 27.08 4.80
N GLY A 779 -50.17 27.37 3.60
CA GLY A 779 -49.79 26.34 2.64
C GLY A 779 -48.39 26.56 2.08
N PHE A 780 -47.80 25.49 1.57
CA PHE A 780 -46.46 25.44 1.02
C PHE A 780 -46.49 24.64 -0.28
N ASN A 781 -46.09 25.29 -1.37
CA ASN A 781 -45.87 24.61 -2.65
C ASN A 781 -44.41 24.12 -2.67
N CYS A 782 -44.23 22.81 -2.69
CA CYS A 782 -42.94 22.14 -2.66
C CYS A 782 -42.57 21.74 -4.07
N LEU A 783 -41.46 22.26 -4.61
CA LEU A 783 -41.02 22.02 -5.97
C LEU A 783 -39.61 21.43 -5.98
N TYR A 784 -39.43 20.27 -6.61
CA TYR A 784 -38.11 19.64 -6.77
C TYR A 784 -37.28 20.40 -7.80
N THR A 785 -36.05 20.76 -7.44
CA THR A 785 -35.16 21.52 -8.34
C THR A 785 -34.28 20.60 -9.18
N SER A 786 -33.65 21.18 -10.19
CA SER A 786 -32.56 20.52 -10.92
C SER A 786 -31.33 20.35 -10.03
N PHE A 787 -30.45 19.43 -10.43
CA PHE A 787 -29.16 19.20 -9.80
C PHE A 787 -28.25 20.44 -9.93
N VAL A 788 -27.50 20.70 -8.87
CA VAL A 788 -26.48 21.75 -8.77
C VAL A 788 -25.40 21.21 -7.85
N GLU A 789 -24.15 21.24 -8.29
CA GLU A 789 -22.97 20.88 -7.49
C GLU A 789 -22.95 21.67 -6.18
N LYS A 790 -22.87 20.94 -5.07
CA LYS A 790 -22.84 21.47 -3.70
C LYS A 790 -22.11 20.52 -2.79
N THR A 791 -21.65 21.01 -1.65
CA THR A 791 -21.09 20.17 -0.58
C THR A 791 -22.13 19.24 0.03
N PHE A 792 -21.73 18.31 0.88
CA PHE A 792 -22.70 17.41 1.53
C PHE A 792 -23.81 18.19 2.29
N PRO A 793 -25.08 17.73 2.27
CA PRO A 793 -26.18 18.42 2.97
C PRO A 793 -25.97 18.62 4.47
N THR A 794 -26.45 19.75 4.99
CA THR A 794 -26.52 20.01 6.44
C THR A 794 -27.36 18.94 7.16
N ILE A 795 -26.82 18.43 8.27
CA ILE A 795 -27.42 17.40 9.12
C ILE A 795 -28.47 17.98 10.09
N ILE A 796 -29.53 17.22 10.39
CA ILE A 796 -30.50 17.56 11.45
C ILE A 796 -30.29 16.66 12.67
N SER A 797 -30.03 15.37 12.44
CA SER A 797 -30.01 14.30 13.45
C SER A 797 -28.71 13.50 13.45
N ALA A 798 -28.52 12.63 14.45
CA ALA A 798 -27.38 11.72 14.51
C ALA A 798 -27.37 10.69 13.35
N ASP A 799 -28.53 10.22 12.92
CA ASP A 799 -28.65 9.29 11.78
C ASP A 799 -28.18 9.95 10.48
N ASP A 800 -28.42 11.26 10.31
CA ASP A 800 -27.91 12.01 9.16
C ASP A 800 -26.37 12.12 9.17
N GLN A 801 -25.77 12.22 10.36
CA GLN A 801 -24.32 12.26 10.55
C GLN A 801 -23.69 10.91 10.19
N GLU A 802 -24.28 9.79 10.64
CA GLU A 802 -23.82 8.45 10.27
C GLU A 802 -23.86 8.24 8.74
N TYR A 803 -24.93 8.70 8.10
CA TYR A 803 -25.03 8.68 6.63
C TYR A 803 -23.97 9.56 5.95
N ARG A 804 -23.72 10.76 6.47
CA ARG A 804 -22.67 11.68 5.97
C ARG A 804 -21.30 11.02 6.04
N ASP A 805 -20.94 10.51 7.22
CA ASP A 805 -19.62 9.95 7.47
C ASP A 805 -19.38 8.71 6.59
N ALA A 806 -20.39 7.84 6.46
CA ALA A 806 -20.32 6.68 5.58
C ALA A 806 -20.16 7.07 4.10
N TYR A 807 -20.92 8.07 3.62
CA TYR A 807 -20.85 8.51 2.23
C TYR A 807 -19.52 9.19 1.89
N ILE A 808 -19.05 10.10 2.75
CA ILE A 808 -17.77 10.82 2.56
C ILE A 808 -16.60 9.83 2.61
N HIS A 809 -16.58 8.93 3.60
CA HIS A 809 -15.54 7.91 3.72
C HIS A 809 -15.52 6.96 2.52
N ALA A 810 -16.68 6.47 2.08
CA ALA A 810 -16.76 5.51 0.98
C ALA A 810 -16.30 6.08 -0.37
N ASN A 811 -16.43 7.40 -0.59
CA ASN A 811 -16.06 8.09 -1.83
C ASN A 811 -14.74 8.88 -1.74
N ASP A 812 -13.95 8.70 -0.66
CA ASP A 812 -12.64 9.36 -0.48
C ASP A 812 -12.71 10.90 -0.59
N LEU A 813 -13.80 11.48 -0.07
CA LEU A 813 -14.08 12.92 -0.11
C LEU A 813 -13.63 13.63 1.16
N PHE A 814 -13.33 14.93 1.05
CA PHE A 814 -13.19 15.81 2.20
C PHE A 814 -14.54 16.42 2.59
N GLU A 815 -14.63 16.96 3.81
CA GLU A 815 -15.90 17.48 4.35
C GLU A 815 -16.53 18.60 3.52
N ASP A 816 -15.71 19.39 2.82
CA ASP A 816 -16.08 20.53 1.98
C ASP A 816 -16.01 20.23 0.48
N SER A 817 -15.76 18.97 0.08
CA SER A 817 -15.81 18.54 -1.31
C SER A 817 -17.19 18.79 -1.92
N TYR A 818 -17.21 19.29 -3.15
CA TYR A 818 -18.44 19.39 -3.94
C TYR A 818 -18.85 18.00 -4.44
N LEU A 819 -20.15 17.74 -4.46
CA LEU A 819 -20.74 16.53 -5.00
C LEU A 819 -21.08 16.77 -6.47
N ASP A 820 -20.47 15.98 -7.36
CA ASP A 820 -20.57 16.15 -8.81
C ASP A 820 -21.71 15.35 -9.45
N TYR A 821 -22.31 14.42 -8.69
CA TYR A 821 -23.31 13.49 -9.18
C TYR A 821 -24.67 13.71 -8.54
N GLU A 822 -25.72 13.65 -9.36
CA GLU A 822 -27.10 13.66 -8.88
C GLU A 822 -27.51 12.29 -8.30
N SER A 823 -28.54 12.29 -7.45
CA SER A 823 -29.15 11.06 -6.97
C SER A 823 -29.74 10.24 -8.11
N ILE A 824 -29.49 8.93 -8.06
CA ILE A 824 -29.88 7.95 -9.07
C ILE A 824 -31.32 7.50 -8.86
N SER A 825 -31.71 7.25 -7.60
CA SER A 825 -33.10 6.95 -7.25
C SER A 825 -33.97 8.21 -7.20
N LEU A 826 -35.26 8.07 -7.50
CA LEU A 826 -36.13 9.24 -7.67
C LEU A 826 -36.46 9.89 -6.33
N GLN A 827 -36.65 11.21 -6.33
CA GLN A 827 -37.15 11.96 -5.19
C GLN A 827 -38.53 11.41 -4.74
N ARG A 828 -38.79 11.23 -3.44
CA ARG A 828 -40.00 10.51 -2.99
C ARG A 828 -40.71 11.07 -1.77
N TYR A 829 -40.01 11.36 -0.68
CA TYR A 829 -40.65 11.70 0.59
C TYR A 829 -40.30 13.14 0.99
N VAL A 830 -41.29 14.04 1.07
CA VAL A 830 -41.07 15.39 1.60
C VAL A 830 -41.30 15.38 3.11
N GLU A 831 -40.24 15.57 3.87
CA GLU A 831 -40.29 15.74 5.32
C GLU A 831 -40.58 17.20 5.67
N VAL A 832 -41.51 17.40 6.61
CA VAL A 832 -41.89 18.73 7.12
C VAL A 832 -41.63 18.80 8.61
N TYR A 833 -40.77 19.73 9.00
CA TYR A 833 -40.42 20.02 10.38
C TYR A 833 -41.03 21.33 10.84
N ARG A 834 -41.42 21.43 12.12
CA ARG A 834 -42.02 22.67 12.66
C ARG A 834 -41.68 22.91 14.13
N LEU A 835 -41.19 24.12 14.43
CA LEU A 835 -40.99 24.63 15.78
C LEU A 835 -41.95 25.77 16.13
N SER A 836 -42.26 25.91 17.42
CA SER A 836 -43.08 27.02 17.96
C SER A 836 -42.27 28.17 18.56
N SER A 837 -40.94 28.05 18.55
CA SER A 837 -39.96 29.02 19.02
C SER A 837 -38.85 29.16 17.99
N ARG A 838 -38.23 30.34 17.94
CA ARG A 838 -37.14 30.61 16.99
C ARG A 838 -36.00 29.63 17.24
N PRO A 839 -35.51 28.89 16.22
CA PRO A 839 -34.36 28.03 16.38
C PRO A 839 -33.09 28.85 16.64
N THR A 840 -32.15 28.21 17.33
CA THR A 840 -30.77 28.67 17.59
C THR A 840 -29.74 27.83 16.85
N ALA A 841 -30.12 26.64 16.38
CA ALA A 841 -29.33 25.80 15.49
C ALA A 841 -30.26 24.93 14.62
N ILE A 842 -29.72 24.32 13.56
CA ILE A 842 -30.47 23.37 12.72
C ILE A 842 -30.88 22.12 13.52
N THR A 843 -30.04 21.68 14.46
CA THR A 843 -30.31 20.54 15.35
C THR A 843 -31.52 20.75 16.27
N ASP A 844 -32.02 21.99 16.44
CA ASP A 844 -33.28 22.24 17.17
C ASP A 844 -34.50 21.60 16.46
N PHE A 845 -34.39 21.28 15.17
CA PHE A 845 -35.43 20.58 14.41
C PHE A 845 -35.41 19.07 14.61
N ASP A 846 -34.41 18.51 15.30
CA ASP A 846 -34.39 17.08 15.63
C ASP A 846 -35.61 16.70 16.48
N GLY A 847 -36.27 15.60 16.10
CA GLY A 847 -37.54 15.19 16.68
C GLY A 847 -38.74 16.12 16.43
N ALA A 848 -38.60 17.18 15.61
CA ALA A 848 -39.66 18.14 15.28
C ALA A 848 -40.39 17.85 13.95
N LYS A 849 -40.23 16.65 13.38
CA LYS A 849 -40.95 16.20 12.18
C LYS A 849 -42.46 16.11 12.47
N ILE A 850 -43.27 16.85 11.71
CA ILE A 850 -44.74 16.89 11.86
C ILE A 850 -45.50 16.18 10.74
N ALA A 851 -44.87 15.99 9.58
CA ALA A 851 -45.48 15.31 8.44
C ALA A 851 -44.42 14.76 7.48
N GLU A 852 -44.85 13.78 6.70
CA GLU A 852 -44.11 13.22 5.56
C GLU A 852 -45.11 13.08 4.40
N VAL A 853 -44.78 13.65 3.24
CA VAL A 853 -45.63 13.63 2.05
C VAL A 853 -45.00 12.72 1.00
N ASP A 854 -45.68 11.62 0.68
CA ASP A 854 -45.27 10.69 -0.36
C ASP A 854 -45.64 11.23 -1.76
N LEU A 855 -44.65 11.36 -2.64
CA LEU A 855 -44.77 11.85 -4.02
C LEU A 855 -45.07 10.74 -5.04
N ALA A 856 -45.44 9.55 -4.60
CA ALA A 856 -45.90 8.46 -5.46
C ALA A 856 -46.93 8.88 -6.50
N VAL A 857 -46.72 8.47 -7.76
CA VAL A 857 -47.81 8.50 -8.74
C VAL A 857 -48.73 7.30 -8.50
N GLU A 858 -50.03 7.58 -8.33
CA GLU A 858 -51.04 6.55 -8.03
C GLU A 858 -51.06 5.47 -9.12
N ASN A 859 -50.95 4.19 -8.72
CA ASN A 859 -50.86 3.00 -9.60
C ASN A 859 -49.60 2.94 -10.49
N LEU A 860 -48.60 3.78 -10.23
CA LEU A 860 -47.39 3.95 -11.02
C LEU A 860 -46.22 4.22 -10.08
N SER A 861 -45.99 3.31 -9.12
CA SER A 861 -45.05 3.50 -8.01
C SER A 861 -43.60 3.70 -8.44
N GLN A 862 -43.22 3.27 -9.66
CA GLN A 862 -41.92 3.56 -10.25
C GLN A 862 -41.73 5.02 -10.71
N TYR A 863 -42.77 5.85 -10.62
CA TYR A 863 -42.71 7.28 -10.94
C TYR A 863 -43.00 8.13 -9.70
N SER A 864 -42.45 9.34 -9.70
CA SER A 864 -42.65 10.31 -8.63
C SER A 864 -42.99 11.69 -9.18
N TYR A 865 -43.88 12.41 -8.49
CA TYR A 865 -44.18 13.81 -8.80
C TYR A 865 -42.96 14.71 -8.53
N LYS A 866 -42.79 15.75 -9.33
CA LYS A 866 -41.76 16.79 -9.13
C LYS A 866 -42.20 17.94 -8.22
N GLY A 867 -43.41 17.84 -7.66
CA GLY A 867 -43.89 18.82 -6.69
C GLY A 867 -45.17 18.39 -5.98
N SER A 868 -45.44 19.03 -4.85
CA SER A 868 -46.58 18.76 -3.99
C SER A 868 -47.03 20.01 -3.24
N PHE A 869 -48.20 19.92 -2.61
CA PHE A 869 -48.72 20.96 -1.73
C PHE A 869 -48.84 20.40 -0.32
N TYR A 870 -48.40 21.17 0.66
CA TYR A 870 -48.59 20.87 2.07
C TYR A 870 -49.31 22.04 2.76
N ASP A 871 -50.43 21.74 3.44
CA ASP A 871 -51.18 22.72 4.22
C ASP A 871 -51.11 22.37 5.71
N ASP A 872 -50.79 23.35 6.56
CA ASP A 872 -50.77 23.19 8.02
C ASP A 872 -51.80 24.12 8.69
N THR A 873 -52.39 23.65 9.78
CA THR A 873 -53.35 24.42 10.59
C THR A 873 -52.64 24.98 11.82
N ILE A 874 -52.51 26.31 11.88
CA ILE A 874 -51.77 27.00 12.94
C ILE A 874 -52.63 27.96 13.76
N LYS A 875 -52.16 28.27 14.97
CA LYS A 875 -52.77 29.32 15.81
C LYS A 875 -52.45 30.70 15.22
N THR A 876 -53.40 31.62 15.36
CA THR A 876 -53.21 33.01 14.94
C THR A 876 -52.36 33.80 15.94
N ASN A 877 -51.60 34.79 15.47
CA ASN A 877 -50.73 35.66 16.26
C ASN A 877 -49.65 34.87 17.05
N GLN A 878 -49.15 33.80 16.43
CA GLN A 878 -48.03 33.01 16.93
C GLN A 878 -47.13 32.67 15.74
N LYS A 879 -45.83 32.89 15.92
CA LYS A 879 -44.80 32.52 14.95
C LYS A 879 -44.52 31.03 15.00
N TYR A 880 -44.35 30.43 13.84
CA TYR A 880 -43.89 29.06 13.65
C TYR A 880 -42.71 29.07 12.68
N TYR A 881 -41.81 28.12 12.84
CA TYR A 881 -40.61 27.99 12.02
C TYR A 881 -40.67 26.66 11.32
N TYR A 882 -40.66 26.67 9.99
CA TYR A 882 -40.75 25.49 9.15
C TYR A 882 -39.42 25.23 8.46
N LEU A 883 -39.06 23.95 8.38
CA LEU A 883 -37.93 23.45 7.61
C LEU A 883 -38.43 22.25 6.81
N PHE A 884 -37.99 22.15 5.55
CA PHE A 884 -38.37 21.08 4.66
C PHE A 884 -37.11 20.36 4.16
N ARG A 885 -37.25 19.07 3.88
CA ARG A 885 -36.24 18.22 3.27
C ARG A 885 -36.95 17.22 2.37
N ILE A 886 -36.33 16.80 1.27
CA ILE A 886 -36.81 15.66 0.48
C ILE A 886 -35.87 14.49 0.65
N LEU A 887 -36.41 13.28 0.63
CA LEU A 887 -35.67 12.03 0.56
C LEU A 887 -35.98 11.34 -0.77
N ASN A 888 -35.02 10.63 -1.36
CA ASN A 888 -35.30 9.75 -2.51
C ASN A 888 -36.02 8.46 -2.08
N GLN A 889 -36.23 7.55 -3.03
CA GLN A 889 -36.81 6.23 -2.78
C GLN A 889 -35.97 5.40 -1.80
N GLN A 890 -34.65 5.54 -1.85
CA GLN A 890 -33.70 4.91 -0.92
C GLN A 890 -33.55 5.64 0.43
N ARG A 891 -34.30 6.72 0.63
CA ARG A 891 -34.29 7.58 1.83
C ARG A 891 -33.02 8.40 2.05
N ASN A 892 -32.14 8.51 1.06
CA ASN A 892 -31.02 9.45 1.12
C ASN A 892 -31.53 10.89 1.14
N LEU A 893 -30.89 11.69 1.99
CA LEU A 893 -31.35 13.03 2.35
C LEU A 893 -31.02 14.08 1.28
N SER A 894 -31.79 15.17 1.26
CA SER A 894 -31.52 16.35 0.43
C SER A 894 -30.83 17.45 1.22
N HIS A 895 -30.31 18.43 0.48
CA HIS A 895 -30.09 19.76 1.04
C HIS A 895 -31.37 20.33 1.68
N LEU A 896 -31.18 20.98 2.82
CA LEU A 896 -32.24 21.66 3.53
C LEU A 896 -32.75 22.89 2.76
N THR A 897 -34.04 23.17 2.96
CA THR A 897 -34.61 24.45 2.56
C THR A 897 -34.20 25.54 3.53
N GLU A 898 -34.35 26.79 3.13
CA GLU A 898 -34.30 27.90 4.07
C GLU A 898 -35.39 27.73 5.14
N ILE A 899 -35.16 28.27 6.34
CA ILE A 899 -36.15 28.23 7.42
C ILE A 899 -37.22 29.28 7.13
N ILE A 900 -38.48 28.87 7.10
CA ILE A 900 -39.61 29.77 6.87
C ILE A 900 -40.24 30.14 8.22
N GLU A 901 -40.07 31.40 8.63
CA GLU A 901 -40.84 31.98 9.73
C GLU A 901 -42.24 32.34 9.21
N ALA A 902 -43.26 31.61 9.64
CA ALA A 902 -44.65 31.83 9.27
C ALA A 902 -45.48 32.35 10.45
N GLU A 903 -46.24 33.41 10.23
CA GLU A 903 -47.20 33.93 11.20
C GLU A 903 -48.55 34.19 10.52
N LEU A 904 -49.61 33.59 11.05
CA LEU A 904 -50.98 33.90 10.64
C LEU A 904 -51.55 34.98 11.55
N ILE A 905 -51.56 36.23 11.09
CA ILE A 905 -52.06 37.37 11.87
C ILE A 905 -53.59 37.41 11.82
N ASN A 906 -54.22 37.72 12.96
CA ASN A 906 -55.64 38.01 13.07
C ASN A 906 -55.82 39.32 13.86
N ASP A 907 -56.17 40.40 13.14
CA ASP A 907 -56.34 41.75 13.67
C ASP A 907 -57.78 42.07 14.14
N GLY A 908 -58.66 41.05 14.15
CA GLY A 908 -60.08 41.20 14.51
C GLY A 908 -61.00 41.50 13.33
N GLY A 909 -60.48 41.69 12.11
CA GLY A 909 -61.25 41.85 10.88
C GLY A 909 -60.82 40.94 9.73
N TYR A 910 -59.51 40.72 9.58
CA TYR A 910 -58.91 39.93 8.50
C TYR A 910 -57.87 38.94 9.06
N LYS A 911 -57.71 37.81 8.36
CA LYS A 911 -56.59 36.89 8.57
C LYS A 911 -55.65 36.99 7.39
N TYR A 912 -54.38 37.21 7.66
CA TYR A 912 -53.35 37.21 6.62
C TYR A 912 -52.04 36.58 7.12
N ALA A 913 -51.31 35.92 6.22
CA ALA A 913 -50.05 35.29 6.55
C ALA A 913 -48.87 36.22 6.23
N ILE A 914 -47.90 36.26 7.14
CA ILE A 914 -46.57 36.83 6.89
C ILE A 914 -45.58 35.67 6.86
N PHE A 915 -44.69 35.69 5.87
CA PHE A 915 -43.60 34.74 5.73
C PHE A 915 -42.30 35.52 5.65
N ASN A 916 -41.35 35.19 6.52
CA ASN A 916 -39.96 35.64 6.46
C ASN A 916 -39.06 34.42 6.26
N ILE A 917 -37.89 34.66 5.68
CA ILE A 917 -36.84 33.64 5.51
C ILE A 917 -35.80 33.88 6.59
N LEU A 918 -35.38 32.81 7.26
CA LEU A 918 -34.21 32.78 8.13
C LEU A 918 -33.16 31.86 7.50
N TYR A 919 -31.94 32.38 7.38
CA TYR A 919 -30.78 31.62 6.92
C TYR A 919 -30.02 31.01 8.09
N GLU A 920 -29.28 29.93 7.81
CA GLU A 920 -28.51 29.20 8.83
C GLU A 920 -27.49 30.09 9.55
N TYR A 921 -26.78 30.96 8.83
CA TYR A 921 -25.83 31.92 9.43
C TYR A 921 -26.49 32.97 10.35
N GLU A 922 -27.83 33.10 10.33
CA GLU A 922 -28.58 34.00 11.23
C GLU A 922 -29.03 33.30 12.52
N LEU A 923 -28.76 31.99 12.65
CA LEU A 923 -29.04 31.21 13.85
C LEU A 923 -27.92 31.34 14.90
N GLU A 924 -26.70 31.63 14.45
CA GLU A 924 -25.54 31.79 15.33
C GLU A 924 -25.78 32.90 16.36
N GLN A 925 -25.54 32.58 17.64
CA GLN A 925 -25.46 33.59 18.69
C GLN A 925 -24.19 34.40 18.46
N GLU A 926 -24.25 35.74 18.54
CA GLU A 926 -23.05 36.56 18.60
C GLU A 926 -22.18 36.14 19.81
N VAL A 927 -21.21 35.26 19.56
CA VAL A 927 -20.15 35.00 20.52
C VAL A 927 -19.26 36.23 20.50
N PHE A 928 -19.26 37.00 21.60
CA PHE A 928 -18.34 38.11 21.76
C PHE A 928 -16.90 37.57 21.70
N ASN A 929 -16.27 37.64 20.52
CA ASN A 929 -14.85 37.35 20.35
C ASN A 929 -14.02 38.39 21.13
N GLU A 930 -13.17 37.91 22.02
CA GLU A 930 -12.33 38.70 22.94
C GLU A 930 -13.04 39.57 24.01
N PRO A 931 -13.75 38.98 24.99
CA PRO A 931 -14.39 39.74 26.08
C PRO A 931 -13.38 40.34 27.09
N SER A 932 -12.08 40.31 26.79
CA SER A 932 -11.02 40.73 27.72
C SER A 932 -9.90 41.52 27.03
N GLN A 933 -9.58 42.69 27.58
CA GLN A 933 -8.48 43.53 27.11
C GLN A 933 -7.40 43.66 28.18
N THR A 934 -6.12 43.60 27.79
CA THR A 934 -5.00 43.80 28.72
C THR A 934 -4.64 45.29 28.85
N PHE A 935 -4.52 45.80 30.07
CA PHE A 935 -4.06 47.17 30.36
C PHE A 935 -3.03 47.19 31.50
N LYS A 936 -2.24 48.27 31.61
CA LYS A 936 -1.14 48.38 32.60
C LYS A 936 -1.52 49.11 33.90
N LYS A 937 -2.11 50.30 33.79
CA LYS A 937 -2.35 51.19 34.96
C LYS A 937 -3.69 51.91 34.97
N LEU A 938 -4.20 52.31 33.80
CA LEU A 938 -5.42 53.09 33.67
C LEU A 938 -6.40 52.33 32.78
N ILE A 939 -7.67 52.36 33.16
CA ILE A 939 -8.81 51.89 32.38
C ILE A 939 -9.79 53.06 32.28
N GLN A 940 -10.26 53.34 31.07
CA GLN A 940 -11.33 54.32 30.82
C GLN A 940 -12.50 53.54 30.22
N LEU A 941 -13.66 53.67 30.85
CA LEU A 941 -14.91 53.11 30.36
C LEU A 941 -15.71 54.27 29.77
N GLN A 942 -16.06 54.16 28.50
CA GLN A 942 -16.87 55.16 27.82
C GLN A 942 -17.97 54.44 27.03
N PRO A 943 -19.22 54.92 27.08
CA PRO A 943 -20.26 54.49 26.15
C PRO A 943 -19.80 54.60 24.70
N ASN A 944 -20.24 53.69 23.84
CA ASN A 944 -20.12 53.88 22.39
C ASN A 944 -20.78 55.22 22.00
N LEU A 945 -20.26 55.88 20.97
CA LEU A 945 -20.76 57.16 20.48
C LEU A 945 -22.26 57.12 20.18
N GLU A 946 -22.77 56.02 19.63
CA GLU A 946 -24.19 55.81 19.35
C GLU A 946 -25.07 55.88 20.60
N GLN A 947 -24.55 55.45 21.76
CA GLN A 947 -25.24 55.53 23.05
C GLN A 947 -25.32 56.97 23.58
N LEU A 948 -24.55 57.91 23.00
CA LEU A 948 -24.48 59.32 23.38
C LEU A 948 -25.16 60.25 22.38
N GLN A 949 -25.63 59.73 21.23
CA GLN A 949 -26.36 60.52 20.24
C GLN A 949 -27.77 60.86 20.75
N PHE A 950 -28.36 61.95 20.25
CA PHE A 950 -29.74 62.28 20.57
C PHE A 950 -30.65 61.63 19.54
N ASN A 951 -31.58 60.78 19.99
CA ASN A 951 -32.72 60.41 19.18
C ASN A 951 -33.79 61.52 19.34
N ILE A 952 -34.16 62.12 18.21
CA ILE A 952 -35.00 63.32 18.12
C ILE A 952 -36.35 63.05 17.46
N ASP A 953 -36.67 61.78 17.20
CA ASP A 953 -37.84 61.40 16.40
C ASP A 953 -39.17 61.81 17.07
N ASP A 954 -39.20 61.83 18.40
CA ASP A 954 -40.37 62.19 19.21
C ASP A 954 -40.41 63.68 19.64
N ILE A 955 -39.54 64.54 19.09
CA ILE A 955 -39.49 65.97 19.45
C ILE A 955 -40.45 66.81 18.59
N ASP A 956 -41.41 67.50 19.23
CA ASP A 956 -42.26 68.49 18.56
C ASP A 956 -41.61 69.88 18.54
N TYR A 957 -41.03 70.23 17.39
CA TYR A 957 -40.39 71.52 17.15
C TYR A 957 -41.35 72.74 17.19
N ASN A 958 -42.67 72.53 17.27
CA ASN A 958 -43.64 73.62 17.40
C ASN A 958 -43.88 74.03 18.86
N GLN A 959 -43.36 73.29 19.83
CA GLN A 959 -43.47 73.56 21.26
C GLN A 959 -42.20 74.21 21.82
N SER A 960 -42.29 74.75 23.03
CA SER A 960 -41.10 75.31 23.69
C SER A 960 -40.08 74.22 24.04
N ALA A 961 -38.79 74.52 23.93
CA ALA A 961 -37.72 73.57 24.28
C ALA A 961 -37.85 73.03 25.72
N ALA A 962 -38.31 73.88 26.66
CA ALA A 962 -38.55 73.49 28.04
C ALA A 962 -39.65 72.41 28.20
N SER A 963 -40.61 72.36 27.27
CA SER A 963 -41.69 71.35 27.28
C SER A 963 -41.37 70.08 26.49
N GLN A 964 -40.22 70.03 25.81
CA GLN A 964 -39.81 68.87 24.98
C GLN A 964 -38.61 68.11 25.57
N ILE A 965 -38.10 68.54 26.73
CA ILE A 965 -36.92 67.91 27.36
C ILE A 965 -37.17 66.47 27.79
N ASP A 966 -38.41 66.15 28.20
CA ASP A 966 -38.82 64.79 28.57
C ASP A 966 -39.01 63.86 27.35
N ASN A 967 -39.09 64.42 26.14
CA ASN A 967 -39.23 63.67 24.88
C ASN A 967 -37.86 63.45 24.19
N LEU A 968 -36.77 64.00 24.72
CA LEU A 968 -35.42 63.83 24.19
C LEU A 968 -34.82 62.54 24.74
N ILE A 969 -34.60 61.55 23.87
CA ILE A 969 -33.98 60.28 24.23
C ILE A 969 -32.47 60.36 23.93
N ILE A 970 -31.65 59.84 24.83
CA ILE A 970 -30.19 59.75 24.67
C ILE A 970 -29.84 58.30 24.33
N GLY A 971 -29.14 58.10 23.22
CA GLY A 971 -28.79 56.82 22.62
C GLY A 971 -29.69 56.48 21.43
N ASP A 972 -29.07 56.12 20.30
CA ASP A 972 -29.75 55.66 19.07
C ASP A 972 -29.44 54.17 18.74
N SER A 973 -28.94 53.44 19.74
CA SER A 973 -28.60 52.02 19.62
C SER A 973 -29.79 51.16 20.05
N GLU A 974 -30.03 50.05 19.33
CA GLU A 974 -31.09 49.07 19.67
C GLU A 974 -30.98 48.58 21.13
N ASP A 975 -29.74 48.42 21.62
CA ASP A 975 -29.45 48.00 22.98
C ASP A 975 -28.97 49.16 23.86
N SER A 976 -29.92 49.93 24.40
CA SER A 976 -29.61 51.03 25.33
C SER A 976 -28.83 50.56 26.57
N ILE A 977 -27.78 51.28 26.96
CA ILE A 977 -26.99 51.00 28.17
C ILE A 977 -27.52 51.69 29.44
N TRP A 978 -28.46 52.62 29.29
CA TRP A 978 -28.96 53.44 30.40
C TRP A 978 -29.75 52.59 31.40
N ASP A 979 -29.52 52.84 32.69
CA ASP A 979 -30.05 52.10 33.84
C ASP A 979 -29.67 50.60 33.92
N LYS A 980 -28.88 50.09 32.97
CA LYS A 980 -28.29 48.75 33.03
C LYS A 980 -27.02 48.75 33.88
N THR A 981 -26.77 47.63 34.57
CA THR A 981 -25.56 47.44 35.39
C THR A 981 -24.66 46.39 34.75
N PHE A 982 -23.44 46.80 34.40
CA PHE A 982 -22.41 45.96 33.79
C PHE A 982 -21.39 45.53 34.85
N LYS A 983 -20.96 44.28 34.81
CA LYS A 983 -19.89 43.77 35.68
C LYS A 983 -18.60 43.64 34.89
N VAL A 984 -17.60 44.44 35.25
CA VAL A 984 -16.25 44.37 34.70
C VAL A 984 -15.34 43.67 35.71
N ARG A 985 -14.75 42.53 35.32
CA ARG A 985 -13.81 41.77 36.15
C ARG A 985 -12.37 42.09 35.78
N LEU A 986 -11.62 42.61 36.74
CA LEU A 986 -10.19 42.86 36.63
C LEU A 986 -9.42 41.70 37.23
N THR A 987 -8.56 41.03 36.46
CA THR A 987 -7.70 39.93 36.93
C THR A 987 -6.24 40.34 36.88
N SER A 988 -5.53 40.25 38.02
CA SER A 988 -4.09 40.54 38.08
C SER A 988 -3.29 39.42 37.41
N LYS A 989 -2.59 39.70 36.29
CA LYS A 989 -1.70 38.70 35.65
C LYS A 989 -0.57 38.18 36.56
N LYS A 990 -0.15 38.97 37.56
CA LYS A 990 0.94 38.60 38.48
C LYS A 990 0.49 37.78 39.69
N THR A 991 -0.76 37.96 40.14
CA THR A 991 -1.23 37.37 41.41
C THR A 991 -2.52 36.56 41.28
N SER A 992 -3.12 36.53 40.08
CA SER A 992 -4.41 35.91 39.75
C SER A 992 -5.59 36.38 40.61
N ARG A 993 -5.42 37.43 41.43
CA ARG A 993 -6.48 38.05 42.22
C ARG A 993 -7.45 38.79 41.31
N LYS A 994 -8.74 38.69 41.63
CA LYS A 994 -9.85 39.24 40.85
C LYS A 994 -10.55 40.36 41.63
N ILE A 995 -10.95 41.43 40.93
CA ILE A 995 -11.78 42.52 41.45
C ILE A 995 -12.94 42.69 40.48
N ASP A 996 -14.18 42.69 40.99
CA ASP A 996 -15.37 42.93 40.18
C ASP A 996 -15.87 44.36 40.40
N LEU A 997 -16.02 45.12 39.31
CA LEU A 997 -16.59 46.46 39.28
C LEU A 997 -18.00 46.36 38.70
N ASN A 998 -19.02 46.78 39.44
CA ASN A 998 -20.37 46.93 38.90
C ASN A 998 -20.56 48.41 38.50
N ILE A 999 -20.77 48.66 37.21
CA ILE A 999 -20.94 50.00 36.63
C ILE A 999 -22.38 50.12 36.14
N THR A 1000 -23.09 51.12 36.65
CA THR A 1000 -24.44 51.47 36.18
C THR A 1000 -24.36 52.82 35.47
N TYR A 1001 -24.78 52.89 34.21
CA TYR A 1001 -24.91 54.16 33.50
C TYR A 1001 -26.26 54.77 33.83
N ARG A 1002 -26.28 56.03 34.30
CA ARG A 1002 -27.51 56.76 34.61
C ARG A 1002 -27.47 58.11 33.94
N LEU A 1003 -28.60 58.50 33.35
CA LEU A 1003 -28.81 59.86 32.89
C LEU A 1003 -29.08 60.73 34.12
N ASN A 1004 -28.25 61.76 34.35
CA ASN A 1004 -28.52 62.73 35.40
C ASN A 1004 -29.37 63.85 34.81
N SER A 1005 -30.56 64.07 35.36
CA SER A 1005 -31.53 65.06 34.91
C SER A 1005 -31.51 66.37 35.71
N ASP A 1006 -30.41 66.64 36.43
CA ASP A 1006 -30.22 67.87 37.24
C ASP A 1006 -30.10 69.15 36.40
#